data_AF-A0A4R7ZD84-F1
#
_entry.id   AF-A0A4R7ZD84-F1
#
_cell.length_a   1.000
_cell.length_b   1.000
_cell.length_c   1.000
_cell.angle_alpha   90.00
_cell.angle_beta   90.00
_cell.angle_gamma   90.00
#
_symmetry.space_group_name_H-M   'P 1'
#
loop_
_entity.id
_entity.type
_entity.pdbx_description
1 polymer ?
#
loop_
_entity_poly.entity_id
_entity_poly.type
_entity_poly.pdbx_seq_one_letter_code
_entity_poly.pdbx_strand_id
1 'polypeptide(L)'
;MFCVLLLLPLAVTAPAQAAVTPTGFSEQAVFSGLTNPTNVVFSPDGRVFVAEKSGLIKVFDSLDDPTPSVYADLRTEVDNYWDRGLLGLALHPDFPQDPRIYVLYTHDGLIGGPTPKWGTPDTADDPCPSPPGPTADGCQASARLSVINGNGAEQVLVEDWCQVFPSHSIGSIEFGPDGMLYAGAGDGASFNYVDYGQDSYPASDVTPDNPCGDGPAPVGATLTPPTAEGGALRAQDVRTTGDPTTLDGSIIRIDPDTGQAAPGNPAASSADLNTRRIVANGLRNPMRFTFRPGTKELWLGDVGYSTWEEIDRITDPTAKVTNFGWPCYEGSGRQPGYDAINVNLCENLYAAGPSAVTSPYYAYKHTDHIVSGESCTVGSSSISGMSFYAGGNYPAAYKGALFFTDYSRRCVWAMMPGSDGLPDPAQIQVFASGYGATKLQTGPGGDLFAVDYDNGRIMRYVYDATNNPPTAVIQANPASGPTPLAVTFDGTASNDADGNPLTYAWDLDGDGVYDDSTAATVQHMYTTSGEVVARLKVSDGHTTSTTSTQINVANTAPTALITSPGPATTWKVGDTINFSGSATDPEQGTLPGSALTWTLIMHHCPSDCHTHTITSMTGAGGSFVAPDHEYPSYLELKLTATDAQGLTDTKSVRLDPKTVGLRLASSPAGLPVTSLDTTAKTPFTSTVIIGSSVSVSADPVQASSNQLYRFASWSDGGARNHNLVAPEAAATYTATYGVKRNLARGRPALASSTYLAGREAAKAVDGSMTTAWSSARKDPQWLRIDLGSVQVVNRVLLNWLSTAYAKSYQIQVSGSGRTWKTVYSTTAGDGGTDSLLFSANYARYVRISATSRAVAGSYYSLWEFGVFQDTGPVTGIAGQCVDVYQASTADGTPTTLYTCKGAVNQQWTPSPDDGTLRTMGKCLDGRAAAAVALWTCNGTPAQHWTPQPNGTLLNAASNLCLAPAGGLSTNGTKLTLTTCTTTINQKWVLP
;
A
#
# COMPACT_ATOMS: atom_id res chain seq x y z
N MET A 1 -44.07 -22.43 -9.84
CA MET A 1 -45.14 -23.20 -9.14
C MET A 1 -44.43 -24.03 -8.08
N PHE A 2 -44.89 -23.95 -6.82
CA PHE A 2 -44.19 -24.21 -5.53
C PHE A 2 -43.33 -23.05 -5.00
N CYS A 3 -44.02 -22.19 -4.24
CA CYS A 3 -43.52 -21.11 -3.41
C CYS A 3 -43.14 -21.71 -2.05
N VAL A 4 -41.85 -21.77 -1.72
CA VAL A 4 -41.36 -22.06 -0.37
C VAL A 4 -41.10 -20.71 0.29
N LEU A 5 -41.98 -20.29 1.19
CA LEU A 5 -41.72 -19.19 2.13
C LEU A 5 -40.57 -19.63 3.05
N LEU A 6 -39.37 -19.12 2.79
CA LEU A 6 -38.32 -19.06 3.81
C LEU A 6 -38.61 -17.86 4.71
N LEU A 7 -39.03 -18.13 5.95
CA LEU A 7 -39.01 -17.17 7.04
C LEU A 7 -37.55 -16.75 7.26
N LEU A 8 -37.20 -15.52 6.88
CA LEU A 8 -35.97 -14.87 7.32
C LEU A 8 -36.02 -14.75 8.86
N PRO A 9 -35.01 -15.23 9.60
CA PRO A 9 -34.93 -14.94 11.02
C PRO A 9 -34.72 -13.42 11.19
N LEU A 10 -35.49 -12.81 12.10
CA LEU A 10 -35.16 -11.51 12.67
C LEU A 10 -33.70 -11.57 13.11
N ALA A 11 -32.86 -10.70 12.55
CA ALA A 11 -31.52 -10.47 13.06
C ALA A 11 -31.65 -9.91 14.48
N VAL A 12 -31.61 -10.81 15.46
CA VAL A 12 -31.31 -10.45 16.83
C VAL A 12 -29.90 -9.89 16.77
N THR A 13 -29.74 -8.61 17.09
CA THR A 13 -28.42 -8.02 17.34
C THR A 13 -27.71 -8.93 18.32
N ALA A 14 -26.60 -9.54 17.88
CA ALA A 14 -25.76 -10.28 18.79
C ALA A 14 -25.43 -9.35 19.97
N PRO A 15 -25.45 -9.85 21.22
CA PRO A 15 -25.02 -9.03 22.34
C PRO A 15 -23.59 -8.53 22.07
N ALA A 16 -23.30 -7.30 22.47
CA ALA A 16 -21.94 -6.76 22.42
C ALA A 16 -20.98 -7.81 23.02
N GLN A 17 -19.94 -8.16 22.26
CA GLN A 17 -18.92 -9.10 22.70
C GLN A 17 -18.32 -8.55 24.00
N ALA A 18 -18.34 -9.34 25.08
CA ALA A 18 -17.77 -8.93 26.35
C ALA A 18 -16.28 -8.62 26.15
N ALA A 19 -15.84 -7.43 26.56
CA ALA A 19 -14.45 -7.03 26.50
C ALA A 19 -13.58 -8.03 27.30
N VAL A 20 -12.49 -8.50 26.69
CA VAL A 20 -11.55 -9.42 27.34
C VAL A 20 -10.38 -8.60 27.85
N THR A 21 -10.35 -8.31 29.15
CA THR A 21 -9.16 -7.81 29.84
C THR A 21 -8.50 -8.92 30.67
N PRO A 22 -7.17 -8.89 30.86
CA PRO A 22 -6.49 -9.81 31.78
C PRO A 22 -6.98 -9.64 33.22
N THR A 23 -6.80 -10.67 34.05
CA THR A 23 -7.16 -10.61 35.47
C THR A 23 -6.54 -9.42 36.17
N GLY A 24 -7.35 -8.70 36.95
CA GLY A 24 -6.96 -7.50 37.67
C GLY A 24 -6.93 -6.23 36.82
N PHE A 25 -7.37 -6.29 35.56
CA PHE A 25 -7.56 -5.11 34.69
C PHE A 25 -9.04 -4.80 34.48
N SER A 26 -9.35 -3.50 34.39
CA SER A 26 -10.67 -2.98 33.99
C SER A 26 -10.54 -1.91 32.89
N GLU A 27 -11.61 -1.72 32.12
CA GLU A 27 -11.73 -0.68 31.10
C GLU A 27 -12.67 0.44 31.57
N GLN A 28 -12.26 1.68 31.34
CA GLN A 28 -13.04 2.88 31.65
C GLN A 28 -13.06 3.82 30.45
N ALA A 29 -14.25 4.23 30.00
CA ALA A 29 -14.38 5.33 29.05
C ALA A 29 -14.21 6.64 29.82
N VAL A 30 -13.12 7.36 29.57
CA VAL A 30 -12.84 8.65 30.26
C VAL A 30 -13.49 9.82 29.53
N PHE A 31 -13.53 9.78 28.19
CA PHE A 31 -14.24 10.76 27.37
C PHE A 31 -15.10 10.04 26.33
N SER A 32 -16.24 10.63 25.99
CA SER A 32 -17.19 10.13 24.99
C SER A 32 -17.81 11.28 24.21
N GLY A 33 -18.50 10.99 23.10
CA GLY A 33 -19.14 12.02 22.26
C GLY A 33 -18.15 12.76 21.35
N LEU A 34 -17.01 12.13 21.07
CA LEU A 34 -16.02 12.62 20.11
C LEU A 34 -16.42 12.18 18.69
N THR A 35 -16.09 13.00 17.70
CA THR A 35 -16.37 12.71 16.29
C THR A 35 -15.08 12.26 15.60
N ASN A 36 -15.01 10.98 15.23
CA ASN A 36 -13.85 10.37 14.57
C ASN A 36 -12.51 10.76 15.23
N PRO A 37 -12.32 10.50 16.54
CA PRO A 37 -11.08 10.87 17.22
C PRO A 37 -9.92 10.05 16.67
N THR A 38 -8.78 10.70 16.41
CA THR A 38 -7.60 10.07 15.78
C THR A 38 -6.39 10.01 16.70
N ASN A 39 -6.32 10.90 17.70
CA ASN A 39 -5.16 11.04 18.56
C ASN A 39 -5.52 11.58 19.95
N VAL A 40 -4.70 11.25 20.94
CA VAL A 40 -4.79 11.75 22.32
C VAL A 40 -3.39 11.96 22.90
N VAL A 41 -3.16 13.11 23.53
CA VAL A 41 -1.92 13.43 24.23
C VAL A 41 -2.19 14.08 25.58
N PHE A 42 -1.34 13.75 26.56
CA PHE A 42 -1.48 14.19 27.95
C PHE A 42 -0.40 15.19 28.28
N SER A 43 -0.79 16.30 28.90
CA SER A 43 0.14 17.33 29.34
C SER A 43 0.57 17.13 30.80
N PRO A 44 1.78 17.56 31.19
CA PRO A 44 2.24 17.48 32.57
C PRO A 44 1.40 18.27 33.59
N ASP A 45 0.61 19.27 33.14
CA ASP A 45 -0.27 20.06 34.01
C ASP A 45 -1.67 19.46 34.19
N GLY A 46 -1.93 18.29 33.61
CA GLY A 46 -3.15 17.51 33.81
C GLY A 46 -4.17 17.62 32.67
N ARG A 47 -4.00 18.56 31.73
CA ARG A 47 -4.89 18.70 30.57
C ARG A 47 -4.72 17.55 29.58
N VAL A 48 -5.80 17.22 28.88
CA VAL A 48 -5.82 16.21 27.82
C VAL A 48 -6.23 16.83 26.50
N PHE A 49 -5.47 16.57 25.44
CA PHE A 49 -5.77 17.06 24.10
C PHE A 49 -6.18 15.89 23.22
N VAL A 50 -7.28 16.06 22.49
CA VAL A 50 -7.84 15.06 21.59
C VAL A 50 -7.97 15.67 20.20
N ALA A 51 -7.37 15.03 19.20
CA ALA A 51 -7.55 15.40 17.80
C ALA A 51 -8.76 14.65 17.22
N GLU A 52 -9.61 15.37 16.51
CA GLU A 52 -10.64 14.81 15.64
C GLU A 52 -10.17 14.89 14.18
N LYS A 53 -10.54 13.88 13.39
CA LYS A 53 -10.09 13.71 12.00
C LYS A 53 -10.31 14.98 11.14
N SER A 54 -11.36 15.74 11.42
CA SER A 54 -11.72 16.98 10.71
C SER A 54 -10.72 18.13 10.86
N GLY A 55 -9.80 18.08 11.83
CA GLY A 55 -8.89 19.18 12.14
C GLY A 55 -9.23 19.95 13.41
N LEU A 56 -10.25 19.52 14.16
CA LEU A 56 -10.51 20.05 15.50
C LEU A 56 -9.56 19.43 16.53
N ILE A 57 -9.04 20.28 17.41
CA ILE A 57 -8.29 19.86 18.60
C ILE A 57 -9.09 20.30 19.81
N LYS A 58 -9.62 19.32 20.54
CA LYS A 58 -10.33 19.52 21.80
C LYS A 58 -9.35 19.46 22.97
N VAL A 59 -9.58 20.27 24.00
CA VAL A 59 -8.84 20.22 25.27
C VAL A 59 -9.80 20.03 26.44
N PHE A 60 -9.45 19.10 27.31
CA PHE A 60 -10.11 18.80 28.57
C PHE A 60 -9.23 19.28 29.72
N ASP A 61 -9.83 19.88 30.74
CA ASP A 61 -9.10 20.45 31.87
C ASP A 61 -8.44 19.36 32.73
N SER A 62 -9.03 18.17 32.80
CA SER A 62 -8.48 16.99 33.47
C SER A 62 -9.12 15.69 32.98
N LEU A 63 -8.61 14.54 33.43
CA LEU A 63 -9.26 13.24 33.21
C LEU A 63 -10.63 13.10 33.89
N ASP A 64 -10.92 13.92 34.89
CA ASP A 64 -12.17 13.89 35.66
C ASP A 64 -13.21 14.88 35.12
N ASP A 65 -12.84 15.73 34.15
CA ASP A 65 -13.75 16.67 33.49
C ASP A 65 -14.06 16.21 32.06
N PRO A 66 -15.28 15.70 31.79
CA PRO A 66 -15.66 15.22 30.47
C PRO A 66 -16.05 16.36 29.51
N THR A 67 -15.91 17.63 29.90
CA THR A 67 -16.33 18.79 29.11
C THR A 67 -15.15 19.39 28.35
N PRO A 68 -15.10 19.27 27.00
CA PRO A 68 -14.02 19.88 26.24
C PRO A 68 -14.31 21.34 25.89
N SER A 69 -13.23 22.10 25.66
CA SER A 69 -13.25 23.29 24.82
C SER A 69 -12.44 23.05 23.54
N VAL A 70 -12.59 23.93 22.53
CA VAL A 70 -11.78 23.86 21.31
C VAL A 70 -10.47 24.62 21.54
N TYR A 71 -9.33 23.92 21.41
CA TYR A 71 -8.00 24.50 21.49
C TYR A 71 -7.54 25.09 20.16
N ALA A 72 -7.76 24.36 19.06
CA ALA A 72 -7.46 24.79 17.71
C ALA A 72 -8.47 24.23 16.71
N ASP A 73 -8.70 24.98 15.63
CA ASP A 73 -9.62 24.64 14.56
C ASP A 73 -8.89 24.76 13.22
N LEU A 74 -8.51 23.61 12.66
CA LEU A 74 -7.83 23.50 11.37
C LEU A 74 -8.78 22.98 10.28
N ARG A 75 -10.10 23.02 10.48
CA ARG A 75 -11.07 22.47 9.52
C ARG A 75 -11.01 23.11 8.14
N THR A 76 -10.52 24.34 8.03
CA THR A 76 -10.27 24.98 6.75
C THR A 76 -8.98 24.48 6.07
N GLU A 77 -8.01 23.98 6.84
CA GLU A 77 -6.69 23.56 6.33
C GLU A 77 -6.59 22.06 6.05
N VAL A 78 -7.45 21.26 6.69
CA VAL A 78 -7.41 19.80 6.70
C VAL A 78 -8.39 19.25 5.68
N ASP A 79 -7.92 18.41 4.76
CA ASP A 79 -8.79 17.55 3.95
C ASP A 79 -8.99 16.24 4.72
N ASN A 80 -10.23 15.97 5.13
CA ASN A 80 -10.57 14.78 5.90
C ASN A 80 -11.29 13.69 5.08
N TYR A 81 -11.28 13.77 3.76
CA TYR A 81 -11.93 12.76 2.92
C TYR A 81 -11.32 11.37 3.14
N TRP A 82 -12.16 10.38 3.44
CA TRP A 82 -11.79 8.97 3.57
C TRP A 82 -10.75 8.63 4.68
N ASP A 83 -9.49 8.37 4.38
CA ASP A 83 -8.45 8.07 5.41
C ASP A 83 -7.60 9.29 5.76
N ARG A 84 -7.80 10.40 5.04
CA ARG A 84 -7.10 11.67 5.27
C ARG A 84 -7.58 12.38 6.52
N GLY A 85 -6.85 13.39 6.95
CA GLY A 85 -7.29 14.29 8.02
C GLY A 85 -6.16 14.68 8.96
N LEU A 86 -6.53 15.17 10.14
CA LEU A 86 -5.58 15.41 11.24
C LEU A 86 -5.31 14.09 11.98
N LEU A 87 -4.13 13.49 11.75
CA LEU A 87 -3.78 12.17 12.30
C LEU A 87 -2.64 12.24 13.34
N GLY A 88 -1.73 13.20 13.21
CA GLY A 88 -0.61 13.39 14.14
C GLY A 88 -0.80 14.60 15.07
N LEU A 89 -0.56 14.40 16.37
CA LEU A 89 -0.58 15.43 17.40
C LEU A 89 0.53 15.14 18.42
N ALA A 90 1.34 16.14 18.76
CA ALA A 90 2.34 16.06 19.83
C ALA A 90 2.43 17.41 20.58
N LEU A 91 2.68 17.36 21.88
CA LEU A 91 2.98 18.56 22.68
C LEU A 91 4.49 18.81 22.67
N HIS A 92 4.91 20.07 22.77
CA HIS A 92 6.32 20.37 23.04
C HIS A 92 6.78 19.67 24.34
N PRO A 93 8.02 19.13 24.42
CA PRO A 93 8.49 18.42 25.61
C PRO A 93 8.44 19.24 26.91
N ASP A 94 8.58 20.56 26.81
CA ASP A 94 8.51 21.51 27.94
C ASP A 94 7.10 22.10 28.18
N PHE A 95 6.05 21.53 27.60
CA PHE A 95 4.68 21.98 27.85
C PHE A 95 4.32 21.87 29.34
N PRO A 96 3.65 22.87 29.97
CA PRO A 96 3.05 24.07 29.38
C PRO A 96 3.95 25.31 29.34
N GLN A 97 5.23 25.22 29.74
CA GLN A 97 6.14 26.38 29.70
C GLN A 97 6.39 26.83 28.26
N ASP A 98 6.46 25.86 27.36
CA ASP A 98 6.34 26.08 25.92
C ASP A 98 4.96 25.58 25.46
N PRO A 99 3.99 26.47 25.20
CA PRO A 99 2.62 26.11 24.86
C PRO A 99 2.45 25.69 23.38
N ARG A 100 3.54 25.38 22.67
CA ARG A 100 3.48 24.90 21.29
C ARG A 100 2.94 23.48 21.22
N ILE A 101 2.08 23.24 20.24
CA ILE A 101 1.63 21.90 19.84
C ILE A 101 1.97 21.69 18.37
N TYR A 102 2.29 20.45 18.01
CA TYR A 102 2.68 20.06 16.67
C TYR A 102 1.58 19.19 16.08
N VAL A 103 1.34 19.35 14.79
CA VAL A 103 0.27 18.65 14.06
C VAL A 103 0.80 18.12 12.74
N LEU A 104 0.34 16.93 12.37
CA LEU A 104 0.54 16.36 11.04
C LEU A 104 -0.83 16.03 10.46
N TYR A 105 -1.14 16.63 9.32
CA TYR A 105 -2.44 16.47 8.67
C TYR A 105 -2.33 16.45 7.14
N THR A 106 -3.30 15.80 6.50
CA THR A 106 -3.49 15.94 5.05
C THR A 106 -4.03 17.33 4.77
N HIS A 107 -3.26 18.11 4.02
CA HIS A 107 -3.56 19.49 3.72
C HIS A 107 -4.53 19.61 2.54
N ASP A 108 -5.59 20.40 2.71
CA ASP A 108 -6.56 20.71 1.67
C ASP A 108 -6.01 21.70 0.62
N GLY A 109 -4.97 21.25 -0.07
CA GLY A 109 -4.22 22.01 -1.06
C GLY A 109 -3.17 21.15 -1.72
N LEU A 110 -2.78 21.53 -2.94
CA LEU A 110 -1.53 21.03 -3.52
C LEU A 110 -0.34 21.64 -2.79
N ILE A 111 0.84 21.05 -2.96
CA ILE A 111 2.10 21.58 -2.40
C ILE A 111 2.27 23.06 -2.82
N GLY A 112 2.27 23.97 -1.85
CA GLY A 112 2.38 25.42 -2.05
C GLY A 112 1.16 26.09 -2.68
N GLY A 113 0.04 25.37 -2.80
CA GLY A 113 -1.24 25.85 -3.33
C GLY A 113 -2.11 26.59 -2.32
N PRO A 114 -3.25 27.16 -2.77
CA PRO A 114 -4.23 27.80 -1.89
C PRO A 114 -5.10 26.76 -1.16
N THR A 115 -5.80 27.23 -0.13
CA THR A 115 -6.58 26.42 0.80
C THR A 115 -7.88 27.16 1.18
N PRO A 116 -9.02 26.46 1.32
CA PRO A 116 -9.22 25.05 0.98
C PRO A 116 -9.32 24.90 -0.55
N LYS A 117 -8.75 23.82 -1.09
CA LYS A 117 -8.84 23.48 -2.52
C LYS A 117 -10.10 22.67 -2.80
N TRP A 118 -10.39 21.75 -1.89
CA TRP A 118 -11.55 20.89 -1.82
C TRP A 118 -12.51 21.43 -0.75
N GLY A 119 -13.70 20.83 -0.61
CA GLY A 119 -14.66 21.19 0.42
C GLY A 119 -15.04 22.66 0.65
N THR A 120 -15.47 22.94 1.89
CA THR A 120 -16.02 24.23 2.32
C THR A 120 -15.37 24.64 3.64
N PRO A 121 -14.90 25.89 3.79
CA PRO A 121 -14.28 26.37 5.02
C PRO A 121 -15.11 26.06 6.28
N ASP A 122 -14.41 25.68 7.35
CA ASP A 122 -14.97 25.43 8.69
C ASP A 122 -16.03 24.33 8.76
N THR A 123 -16.08 23.43 7.78
CA THR A 123 -16.96 22.25 7.80
C THR A 123 -16.24 21.00 8.30
N ALA A 124 -16.99 19.98 8.75
CA ALA A 124 -16.43 18.80 9.38
C ALA A 124 -16.23 17.61 8.41
N ASP A 125 -16.59 17.77 7.14
CA ASP A 125 -16.52 16.72 6.11
C ASP A 125 -16.21 17.35 4.75
N ASP A 126 -15.12 16.92 4.12
CA ASP A 126 -14.69 17.46 2.83
C ASP A 126 -15.12 16.54 1.69
N PRO A 127 -15.84 17.02 0.66
CA PRO A 127 -16.14 16.26 -0.54
C PRO A 127 -14.92 16.13 -1.47
N CYS A 128 -14.84 14.98 -2.15
CA CYS A 128 -13.97 14.79 -3.31
C CYS A 128 -14.78 14.87 -4.63
N PRO A 129 -14.37 15.70 -5.61
CA PRO A 129 -14.99 15.77 -6.93
C PRO A 129 -15.07 14.41 -7.65
N SER A 130 -16.25 14.12 -8.23
CA SER A 130 -16.47 12.92 -9.05
C SER A 130 -17.46 13.23 -10.19
N PRO A 131 -17.03 13.18 -11.48
CA PRO A 131 -15.70 12.80 -11.97
C PRO A 131 -14.60 13.88 -11.73
N PRO A 132 -13.29 13.52 -11.78
CA PRO A 132 -12.77 12.19 -12.11
C PRO A 132 -12.95 11.14 -11.00
N GLY A 133 -13.14 11.58 -9.75
CA GLY A 133 -13.42 10.71 -8.62
C GLY A 133 -12.22 10.51 -7.70
N PRO A 134 -12.46 10.11 -6.43
CA PRO A 134 -11.42 10.01 -5.40
C PRO A 134 -10.37 8.95 -5.66
N THR A 135 -10.70 7.87 -6.36
CA THR A 135 -9.77 6.79 -6.71
C THR A 135 -9.15 6.99 -8.10
N ALA A 136 -9.18 8.23 -8.57
CA ALA A 136 -8.56 8.78 -9.77
C ALA A 136 -8.02 10.18 -9.39
N ASP A 137 -7.92 11.12 -10.31
CA ASP A 137 -7.36 12.46 -10.05
C ASP A 137 -8.29 13.46 -9.31
N GLY A 138 -9.39 13.00 -8.69
CA GLY A 138 -10.51 13.85 -8.26
C GLY A 138 -10.20 14.79 -7.10
N CYS A 139 -9.29 14.41 -6.20
CA CYS A 139 -8.92 15.20 -5.02
C CYS A 139 -7.45 15.01 -4.67
N GLN A 140 -6.54 15.37 -5.57
CA GLN A 140 -5.12 15.43 -5.21
C GLN A 140 -4.87 16.48 -4.11
N ALA A 141 -4.16 16.08 -3.06
CA ALA A 141 -3.84 16.86 -1.88
C ALA A 141 -2.33 16.84 -1.60
N SER A 142 -1.92 17.41 -0.47
CA SER A 142 -0.56 17.31 0.08
C SER A 142 -0.64 17.01 1.57
N ALA A 143 0.50 16.89 2.26
CA ALA A 143 0.51 16.86 3.71
C ALA A 143 1.33 18.00 4.32
N ARG A 144 0.93 18.43 5.50
CA ARG A 144 1.60 19.48 6.28
C ARG A 144 1.96 18.99 7.67
N LEU A 145 3.22 19.22 8.02
CA LEU A 145 3.70 19.23 9.40
C LEU A 145 3.81 20.67 9.86
N SER A 146 3.05 21.02 10.88
CA SER A 146 2.96 22.40 11.38
C SER A 146 3.10 22.45 12.89
N VAL A 147 3.46 23.63 13.39
CA VAL A 147 3.41 23.98 14.81
C VAL A 147 2.37 25.07 15.03
N ILE A 148 1.50 24.87 16.01
CA ILE A 148 0.56 25.88 16.50
C ILE A 148 1.19 26.53 17.73
N ASN A 149 1.45 27.83 17.62
CA ASN A 149 2.09 28.61 18.66
C ASN A 149 1.14 28.90 19.83
N GLY A 150 1.66 29.33 20.98
CA GLY A 150 0.84 29.67 22.16
C GLY A 150 -0.19 30.79 21.96
N ASN A 151 -0.11 31.53 20.85
CA ASN A 151 -1.10 32.52 20.43
C ASN A 151 -2.14 31.97 19.45
N GLY A 152 -2.11 30.66 19.16
CA GLY A 152 -2.97 29.97 18.20
C GLY A 152 -2.52 30.07 16.74
N ALA A 153 -1.42 30.77 16.43
CA ALA A 153 -0.96 30.93 15.05
C ALA A 153 -0.22 29.68 14.55
N GLU A 154 -0.62 29.18 13.38
CA GLU A 154 0.06 28.09 12.69
C GLU A 154 1.34 28.57 11.98
N GLN A 155 2.39 27.77 12.08
CA GLN A 155 3.61 27.87 11.27
C GLN A 155 3.86 26.50 10.61
N VAL A 156 3.89 26.48 9.29
CA VAL A 156 4.27 25.29 8.51
C VAL A 156 5.77 25.02 8.64
N LEU A 157 6.13 23.78 9.00
CA LEU A 157 7.51 23.33 9.13
C LEU A 157 7.96 22.54 7.90
N VAL A 158 7.12 21.63 7.41
CA VAL A 158 7.39 20.77 6.23
C VAL A 158 6.10 20.54 5.45
N GLU A 159 6.17 20.65 4.12
CA GLU A 159 5.09 20.38 3.18
C GLU A 159 5.70 19.83 1.88
N ASP A 160 5.83 18.51 1.77
CA ASP A 160 6.42 17.85 0.58
C ASP A 160 6.06 16.35 0.47
N TRP A 161 4.84 16.01 0.91
CA TRP A 161 4.24 14.70 0.68
C TRP A 161 3.16 14.85 -0.38
N CYS A 162 3.28 14.13 -1.48
CA CYS A 162 2.31 14.21 -2.55
C CYS A 162 1.18 13.20 -2.30
N GLN A 163 -0.07 13.64 -2.35
CA GLN A 163 -1.21 12.80 -1.98
C GLN A 163 -2.12 12.65 -3.19
N VAL A 164 -1.83 11.67 -4.04
CA VAL A 164 -2.60 11.40 -5.26
C VAL A 164 -3.92 10.75 -4.90
N PHE A 165 -3.87 9.74 -4.02
CA PHE A 165 -5.03 8.95 -3.60
C PHE A 165 -5.48 9.27 -2.17
N PRO A 166 -6.69 8.88 -1.77
CA PRO A 166 -7.32 9.27 -0.50
C PRO A 166 -6.97 8.34 0.68
N SER A 167 -6.03 7.42 0.49
CA SER A 167 -5.53 6.50 1.51
C SER A 167 -4.00 6.51 1.56
N HIS A 168 -3.45 5.82 2.57
CA HIS A 168 -2.02 5.79 2.94
C HIS A 168 -1.44 7.21 3.04
N SER A 169 -2.19 8.10 3.68
CA SER A 169 -1.86 9.51 3.61
C SER A 169 -0.68 9.84 4.52
N ILE A 170 -0.97 10.14 5.78
CA ILE A 170 0.02 10.49 6.79
C ILE A 170 -0.09 9.54 7.99
N GLY A 171 0.83 9.68 8.95
CA GLY A 171 0.83 8.88 10.18
C GLY A 171 0.89 9.73 11.44
N SER A 172 1.85 9.39 12.31
CA SER A 172 2.07 10.06 13.59
C SER A 172 3.25 11.02 13.57
N ILE A 173 3.31 11.84 14.64
CA ILE A 173 4.48 12.61 15.03
C ILE A 173 4.82 12.29 16.48
N GLU A 174 6.11 12.24 16.81
CA GLU A 174 6.59 12.03 18.18
C GLU A 174 7.89 12.80 18.40
N PHE A 175 8.08 13.30 19.61
CA PHE A 175 9.40 13.79 20.03
C PHE A 175 10.31 12.63 20.39
N GLY A 176 11.50 12.62 19.81
CA GLY A 176 12.55 11.69 20.18
C GLY A 176 13.16 12.01 21.56
N PRO A 177 13.88 11.05 22.16
CA PRO A 177 14.62 11.26 23.41
C PRO A 177 15.76 12.30 23.26
N ASP A 178 16.08 12.69 22.04
CA ASP A 178 17.05 13.72 21.67
C ASP A 178 16.42 15.12 21.53
N GLY A 179 15.12 15.25 21.78
CA GLY A 179 14.36 16.50 21.67
C GLY A 179 14.04 16.93 20.23
N MET A 180 14.31 16.08 19.23
CA MET A 180 13.96 16.36 17.84
C MET A 180 12.58 15.80 17.50
N LEU A 181 11.93 16.40 16.49
CA LEU A 181 10.60 15.95 16.06
C LEU A 181 10.73 14.93 14.94
N TYR A 182 10.00 13.82 15.07
CA TYR A 182 9.89 12.78 14.06
C TYR A 182 8.49 12.79 13.47
N ALA A 183 8.38 12.53 12.18
CA ALA A 183 7.10 12.44 11.47
C ALA A 183 7.15 11.31 10.45
N GLY A 184 6.03 10.62 10.27
CA GLY A 184 5.88 9.54 9.30
C GLY A 184 4.70 9.78 8.37
N ALA A 185 4.84 9.39 7.11
CA ALA A 185 3.76 9.42 6.14
C ALA A 185 3.77 8.18 5.25
N GLY A 186 2.60 7.81 4.78
CA GLY A 186 2.45 6.71 3.83
C GLY A 186 2.88 7.11 2.43
N ASP A 187 2.75 6.16 1.50
CA ASP A 187 3.17 6.32 0.12
C ASP A 187 2.23 7.18 -0.74
N GLY A 188 1.04 7.53 -0.21
CA GLY A 188 0.03 8.33 -0.91
C GLY A 188 -0.41 7.73 -2.26
N ALA A 189 -0.23 6.43 -2.45
CA ALA A 189 -0.42 5.70 -3.70
C ALA A 189 -1.78 4.98 -3.75
N SER A 190 -2.13 4.42 -4.91
CA SER A 190 -3.36 3.63 -5.04
C SER A 190 -3.27 2.38 -4.17
N PHE A 191 -4.33 2.12 -3.40
CA PHE A 191 -4.54 0.86 -2.67
C PHE A 191 -5.26 -0.19 -3.53
N ASN A 192 -5.83 0.19 -4.68
CA ASN A 192 -6.66 -0.72 -5.49
C ASN A 192 -5.83 -1.55 -6.48
N TYR A 193 -4.63 -1.10 -6.85
CA TYR A 193 -3.87 -1.70 -7.93
C TYR A 193 -2.37 -1.42 -7.79
N VAL A 194 -1.53 -2.09 -8.60
CA VAL A 194 -0.07 -1.92 -8.57
C VAL A 194 0.28 -0.56 -9.18
N ASP A 195 0.45 0.45 -8.34
CA ASP A 195 0.68 1.83 -8.75
C ASP A 195 2.16 2.16 -8.87
N TYR A 196 2.58 2.46 -10.09
CA TYR A 196 3.89 2.93 -10.47
C TYR A 196 3.82 4.31 -11.17
N GLY A 197 2.74 5.08 -10.94
CA GLY A 197 2.49 6.38 -11.57
C GLY A 197 1.99 6.29 -13.01
N GLN A 198 1.32 5.19 -13.34
CA GLN A 198 0.83 4.90 -14.69
C GLN A 198 -0.53 5.47 -15.04
N ASP A 199 -1.10 6.30 -14.15
CA ASP A 199 -2.50 6.67 -14.27
C ASP A 199 -2.77 7.18 -15.68
N SER A 200 -3.73 6.52 -16.32
CA SER A 200 -4.09 6.62 -17.73
C SER A 200 -5.56 6.24 -17.88
N TYR A 201 -6.39 6.59 -16.90
CA TYR A 201 -7.82 6.27 -16.92
C TYR A 201 -8.52 7.00 -18.08
N PRO A 202 -9.11 6.29 -19.06
CA PRO A 202 -9.72 6.92 -20.23
C PRO A 202 -11.00 7.71 -19.92
N ALA A 203 -11.64 7.43 -18.78
CA ALA A 203 -12.89 8.05 -18.36
C ALA A 203 -12.68 9.23 -17.39
N SER A 204 -11.44 9.51 -16.98
CA SER A 204 -11.11 10.47 -15.93
C SER A 204 -10.19 11.60 -16.40
N ASP A 205 -10.02 11.84 -17.71
CA ASP A 205 -9.08 12.85 -18.23
C ASP A 205 -9.37 14.26 -17.67
N VAL A 206 -8.71 14.54 -16.54
CA VAL A 206 -8.23 15.85 -16.13
C VAL A 206 -6.80 15.65 -15.67
N THR A 207 -5.91 15.91 -16.61
CA THR A 207 -4.48 16.22 -16.45
C THR A 207 -4.12 16.97 -15.17
N PRO A 208 -2.90 16.74 -14.63
CA PRO A 208 -1.83 15.96 -15.26
C PRO A 208 -1.66 14.53 -14.70
N ASP A 209 -1.46 13.54 -15.60
CA ASP A 209 -0.80 12.27 -15.26
C ASP A 209 0.50 12.53 -14.50
N ASN A 210 0.91 11.65 -13.59
CA ASN A 210 2.11 11.86 -12.77
C ASN A 210 2.13 13.27 -12.11
N PRO A 211 1.11 13.62 -11.30
CA PRO A 211 0.96 14.97 -10.75
C PRO A 211 2.09 15.36 -9.78
N CYS A 212 2.74 14.37 -9.18
CA CYS A 212 3.87 14.55 -8.27
C CYS A 212 5.18 14.88 -9.01
N GLY A 213 5.23 14.66 -10.33
CA GLY A 213 6.44 14.90 -11.13
C GLY A 213 7.51 13.83 -10.93
N ASP A 214 7.09 12.62 -10.59
CA ASP A 214 7.94 11.46 -10.31
C ASP A 214 8.79 11.11 -11.53
N GLY A 215 10.08 10.86 -11.31
CA GLY A 215 11.04 10.55 -12.35
C GLY A 215 10.70 9.29 -13.18
N PRO A 216 11.28 9.17 -14.40
CA PRO A 216 12.11 10.13 -15.11
C PRO A 216 11.29 11.10 -16.00
N ALA A 217 9.96 11.05 -15.95
CA ALA A 217 9.09 11.83 -16.81
C ALA A 217 8.61 13.09 -16.08
N PRO A 218 8.36 14.21 -16.79
CA PRO A 218 7.79 15.39 -16.16
C PRO A 218 6.33 15.17 -15.75
N VAL A 219 5.81 16.08 -14.92
CA VAL A 219 4.37 16.23 -14.68
C VAL A 219 3.60 16.25 -16.00
N GLY A 220 2.52 15.47 -16.06
CA GLY A 220 1.64 15.32 -17.22
C GLY A 220 2.02 14.19 -18.16
N ALA A 221 3.01 13.36 -17.82
CA ALA A 221 3.44 12.23 -18.62
C ALA A 221 3.26 10.90 -17.87
N THR A 222 2.62 9.93 -18.53
CA THR A 222 2.46 8.57 -18.02
C THR A 222 3.81 7.89 -17.78
N LEU A 223 3.99 7.28 -16.61
CA LEU A 223 5.18 6.48 -16.31
C LEU A 223 5.06 5.04 -16.81
N THR A 224 6.19 4.50 -17.29
CA THR A 224 6.23 3.14 -17.84
C THR A 224 7.45 2.35 -17.31
N PRO A 225 7.26 1.08 -16.93
CA PRO A 225 8.35 0.18 -16.61
C PRO A 225 9.29 -0.01 -17.81
N PRO A 226 10.60 -0.23 -17.57
CA PRO A 226 11.19 -0.54 -16.27
C PRO A 226 11.65 0.69 -15.47
N THR A 227 11.47 1.91 -15.98
CA THR A 227 12.05 3.12 -15.38
C THR A 227 11.07 3.93 -14.54
N ALA A 228 9.81 3.53 -14.41
CA ALA A 228 8.84 4.24 -13.58
C ALA A 228 9.32 4.36 -12.11
N GLU A 229 9.09 5.52 -11.50
CA GLU A 229 9.43 5.82 -10.09
C GLU A 229 8.24 6.40 -9.29
N GLY A 230 7.05 6.51 -9.89
CA GLY A 230 5.88 7.10 -9.24
C GLY A 230 4.97 6.13 -8.49
N GLY A 231 3.84 6.63 -7.99
CA GLY A 231 2.91 5.81 -7.20
C GLY A 231 3.55 5.34 -5.90
N ALA A 232 3.44 4.04 -5.57
CA ALA A 232 4.04 3.49 -4.35
C ALA A 232 5.57 3.45 -4.40
N LEU A 233 6.17 3.57 -5.59
CA LEU A 233 7.62 3.57 -5.75
C LEU A 233 8.29 4.80 -5.13
N ARG A 234 7.52 5.85 -4.79
CA ARG A 234 7.99 7.00 -4.02
C ARG A 234 8.59 6.62 -2.66
N ALA A 235 8.13 5.52 -2.05
CA ALA A 235 8.75 4.96 -0.84
C ALA A 235 10.25 4.58 -1.03
N GLN A 236 10.72 4.47 -2.28
CA GLN A 236 12.11 4.17 -2.65
C GLN A 236 12.84 5.36 -3.31
N ASP A 237 12.20 6.53 -3.43
CA ASP A 237 12.69 7.71 -4.15
C ASP A 237 14.07 8.18 -3.67
N VAL A 238 14.34 8.13 -2.37
CA VAL A 238 15.67 8.48 -1.79
C VAL A 238 16.86 7.68 -2.39
N ARG A 239 16.60 6.63 -3.17
CA ARG A 239 17.61 5.80 -3.86
C ARG A 239 17.87 6.24 -5.30
N THR A 240 17.10 7.17 -5.85
CA THR A 240 17.28 7.75 -7.18
C THR A 240 17.70 9.20 -7.05
N THR A 241 18.14 9.80 -8.16
CA THR A 241 18.68 11.17 -8.17
C THR A 241 18.27 11.92 -9.44
N GLY A 242 17.22 11.45 -10.13
CA GLY A 242 16.74 12.04 -11.39
C GLY A 242 15.96 13.33 -11.17
N ASP A 243 15.41 13.48 -9.97
CA ASP A 243 14.39 14.41 -9.53
C ASP A 243 14.52 14.70 -8.02
N PRO A 244 13.85 15.74 -7.50
CA PRO A 244 13.81 16.03 -6.06
C PRO A 244 13.14 14.89 -5.29
N THR A 245 13.71 14.53 -4.14
CA THR A 245 13.17 13.45 -3.32
C THR A 245 11.87 13.89 -2.64
N THR A 246 10.81 13.11 -2.76
CA THR A 246 9.56 13.22 -2.00
C THR A 246 9.69 12.57 -0.62
N LEU A 247 8.78 12.89 0.31
CA LEU A 247 8.78 12.33 1.66
C LEU A 247 7.82 11.15 1.86
N ASP A 248 7.18 10.69 0.79
CA ASP A 248 6.20 9.61 0.81
C ASP A 248 6.85 8.26 1.21
N GLY A 249 6.15 7.46 2.01
CA GLY A 249 6.62 6.15 2.48
C GLY A 249 7.90 6.21 3.34
N SER A 250 8.03 7.24 4.19
CA SER A 250 9.24 7.54 4.94
C SER A 250 8.99 8.00 6.38
N ILE A 251 10.04 7.90 7.21
CA ILE A 251 10.14 8.61 8.51
C ILE A 251 11.18 9.72 8.36
N ILE A 252 10.80 10.94 8.74
CA ILE A 252 11.68 12.10 8.81
C ILE A 252 12.04 12.46 10.25
N ARG A 253 13.19 13.11 10.43
CA ARG A 253 13.66 13.70 11.69
C ARG A 253 14.08 15.15 11.47
N ILE A 254 13.45 16.09 12.16
CA ILE A 254 13.63 17.52 11.94
C ILE A 254 13.87 18.29 13.24
N ASP A 255 14.47 19.46 13.07
CA ASP A 255 14.52 20.48 14.10
C ASP A 255 13.11 21.09 14.28
N PRO A 256 12.55 21.08 15.49
CA PRO A 256 11.15 21.45 15.74
C PRO A 256 10.89 22.95 15.63
N ASP A 257 11.92 23.80 15.58
CA ASP A 257 11.77 25.25 15.46
C ASP A 257 11.81 25.70 14.00
N THR A 258 12.55 24.97 13.16
CA THR A 258 12.88 25.41 11.79
C THR A 258 12.36 24.50 10.68
N GLY A 259 11.97 23.26 10.98
CA GLY A 259 11.58 22.27 9.97
C GLY A 259 12.73 21.75 9.10
N GLN A 260 13.97 22.15 9.41
CA GLN A 260 15.16 21.66 8.73
C GLN A 260 15.56 20.26 9.23
N ALA A 261 16.37 19.55 8.45
CA ALA A 261 16.96 18.29 8.90
C ALA A 261 17.68 18.48 10.24
N ALA A 262 17.35 17.65 11.22
CA ALA A 262 17.95 17.75 12.54
C ALA A 262 19.46 17.41 12.50
N PRO A 263 20.27 18.00 13.40
CA PRO A 263 21.69 17.64 13.51
C PRO A 263 21.90 16.14 13.73
N GLY A 264 22.82 15.55 12.97
CA GLY A 264 23.13 14.13 13.06
C GLY A 264 22.30 13.22 12.14
N ASN A 265 21.41 13.76 11.31
CA ASN A 265 20.72 12.96 10.29
C ASN A 265 21.73 12.28 9.34
N PRO A 266 21.46 11.03 8.93
CA PRO A 266 22.42 10.19 8.22
C PRO A 266 22.82 10.73 6.85
N ALA A 267 21.93 11.50 6.19
CA ALA A 267 22.16 12.09 4.88
C ALA A 267 22.26 13.63 4.93
N ALA A 268 22.69 14.20 6.06
CA ALA A 268 22.76 15.65 6.27
C ALA A 268 23.59 16.43 5.24
N SER A 269 24.52 15.78 4.53
CA SER A 269 25.33 16.39 3.47
C SER A 269 24.69 16.37 2.07
N SER A 270 23.50 15.77 1.92
CA SER A 270 22.81 15.76 0.62
C SER A 270 22.47 17.18 0.16
N ALA A 271 22.52 17.40 -1.15
CA ALA A 271 22.06 18.66 -1.73
C ALA A 271 20.52 18.79 -1.66
N ASP A 272 19.82 17.67 -1.75
CA ASP A 272 18.36 17.59 -1.64
C ASP A 272 17.92 17.81 -0.18
N LEU A 273 16.88 18.63 0.04
CA LEU A 273 16.41 18.99 1.38
C LEU A 273 15.68 17.85 2.08
N ASN A 274 14.92 17.05 1.33
CA ASN A 274 14.12 15.96 1.88
C ASN A 274 14.96 14.74 2.18
N THR A 275 15.90 14.39 1.30
CA THR A 275 16.93 13.39 1.57
C THR A 275 17.63 13.68 2.90
N ARG A 276 17.92 14.96 3.22
CA ARG A 276 18.54 15.33 4.51
C ARG A 276 17.66 15.02 5.72
N ARG A 277 16.33 15.05 5.57
CA ARG A 277 15.36 14.83 6.66
C ARG A 277 15.09 13.35 6.91
N ILE A 278 15.17 12.51 5.88
CA ILE A 278 14.79 11.08 5.94
C ILE A 278 15.76 10.28 6.84
N VAL A 279 15.19 9.49 7.74
CA VAL A 279 15.90 8.51 8.59
C VAL A 279 15.45 7.07 8.32
N ALA A 280 14.29 6.87 7.69
CA ALA A 280 13.88 5.59 7.15
C ALA A 280 12.99 5.76 5.92
N ASN A 281 13.01 4.78 5.02
CA ASN A 281 12.22 4.74 3.79
C ASN A 281 11.73 3.30 3.53
N GLY A 282 10.91 3.14 2.50
CA GLY A 282 10.41 1.83 2.08
C GLY A 282 9.31 1.32 3.00
N LEU A 283 8.46 2.23 3.45
CA LEU A 283 7.27 1.97 4.26
C LEU A 283 6.03 2.23 3.40
N ARG A 284 4.95 1.50 3.64
CA ARG A 284 3.68 1.69 2.91
C ARG A 284 2.81 2.75 3.57
N ASN A 285 2.50 2.55 4.83
CA ASN A 285 1.74 3.46 5.68
C ASN A 285 2.15 3.27 7.15
N PRO A 286 3.22 3.97 7.60
CA PRO A 286 3.70 3.91 8.98
C PRO A 286 2.80 4.73 9.91
N MET A 287 1.55 4.26 10.06
CA MET A 287 0.43 5.00 10.64
C MET A 287 0.72 5.46 12.08
N ARG A 288 1.40 4.62 12.88
CA ARG A 288 1.78 4.96 14.26
C ARG A 288 3.18 4.44 14.59
N PHE A 289 3.95 5.25 15.31
CA PHE A 289 5.23 4.86 15.88
C PHE A 289 5.44 5.40 17.30
N THR A 290 6.40 4.82 18.02
CA THR A 290 6.76 5.19 19.39
C THR A 290 8.23 4.90 19.67
N PHE A 291 8.81 5.58 20.66
CA PHE A 291 10.17 5.32 21.12
C PHE A 291 10.18 4.33 22.27
N ARG A 292 11.13 3.38 22.24
CA ARG A 292 11.37 2.50 23.39
C ARG A 292 12.01 3.31 24.54
N PRO A 293 11.38 3.37 25.73
CA PRO A 293 11.82 4.23 26.83
C PRO A 293 13.29 4.05 27.20
N GLY A 294 14.01 5.16 27.39
CA GLY A 294 15.43 5.16 27.77
C GLY A 294 16.39 4.78 26.64
N THR A 295 15.91 4.60 25.42
CA THR A 295 16.72 4.30 24.23
C THR A 295 16.37 5.27 23.10
N LYS A 296 17.13 5.20 22.00
CA LYS A 296 16.83 5.89 20.73
C LYS A 296 16.11 5.01 19.71
N GLU A 297 15.65 3.84 20.12
CA GLU A 297 15.00 2.91 19.21
C GLU A 297 13.59 3.39 18.88
N LEU A 298 13.31 3.54 17.58
CA LEU A 298 11.99 3.84 17.07
C LEU A 298 11.33 2.53 16.64
N TRP A 299 10.10 2.32 17.08
CA TRP A 299 9.26 1.18 16.74
C TRP A 299 8.02 1.71 16.04
N LEU A 300 7.64 1.12 14.92
CA LEU A 300 6.58 1.63 14.07
C LEU A 300 5.72 0.51 13.51
N GLY A 301 4.43 0.78 13.36
CA GLY A 301 3.48 -0.12 12.74
C GLY A 301 3.28 0.32 11.32
N ASP A 302 3.59 -0.55 10.37
CA ASP A 302 3.42 -0.30 8.94
C ASP A 302 2.25 -1.12 8.41
N VAL A 303 1.23 -0.40 7.92
CA VAL A 303 0.03 -1.02 7.34
C VAL A 303 0.38 -1.54 5.95
N GLY A 304 0.51 -2.85 5.83
CA GLY A 304 0.92 -3.51 4.60
C GLY A 304 -0.22 -3.62 3.59
N TYR A 305 -0.04 -4.42 2.54
CA TYR A 305 -0.95 -4.42 1.40
C TYR A 305 -2.08 -5.44 1.58
N SER A 306 -1.94 -6.64 1.04
CA SER A 306 -3.01 -7.64 0.99
C SER A 306 -2.75 -8.82 1.93
N THR A 307 -1.52 -8.98 2.40
CA THR A 307 -1.10 -10.20 3.09
C THR A 307 -0.62 -9.93 4.50
N TRP A 308 0.20 -8.90 4.71
CA TRP A 308 0.95 -8.71 5.95
C TRP A 308 0.69 -7.36 6.58
N GLU A 309 0.68 -7.33 7.91
CA GLU A 309 0.98 -6.13 8.70
C GLU A 309 2.34 -6.29 9.35
N GLU A 310 3.00 -5.17 9.62
CA GLU A 310 4.39 -5.15 10.08
C GLU A 310 4.57 -4.29 11.35
N ILE A 311 5.38 -4.80 12.27
CA ILE A 311 6.04 -4.02 13.31
C ILE A 311 7.50 -3.94 12.94
N ASP A 312 7.95 -2.72 12.70
CA ASP A 312 9.30 -2.39 12.29
C ASP A 312 10.09 -1.73 13.42
N ARG A 313 11.41 -1.87 13.35
CA ARG A 313 12.33 -1.35 14.37
C ARG A 313 13.54 -0.68 13.74
N ILE A 314 13.74 0.59 14.10
CA ILE A 314 14.94 1.36 13.79
C ILE A 314 15.77 1.44 15.08
N THR A 315 16.89 0.73 15.13
CA THR A 315 17.74 0.69 16.33
C THR A 315 18.45 2.02 16.62
N ASP A 316 18.77 2.77 15.57
CA ASP A 316 19.45 4.06 15.64
C ASP A 316 19.10 4.92 14.42
N PRO A 317 18.17 5.88 14.53
CA PRO A 317 17.75 6.71 13.40
C PRO A 317 18.85 7.64 12.87
N THR A 318 19.95 7.81 13.60
CA THR A 318 21.08 8.67 13.18
C THR A 318 22.22 7.91 12.50
N ALA A 319 22.21 6.57 12.56
CA ALA A 319 23.32 5.75 12.05
C ALA A 319 23.32 5.64 10.51
N LYS A 320 22.14 5.44 9.93
CA LYS A 320 21.91 5.31 8.48
C LYS A 320 20.42 5.49 8.18
N VAL A 321 20.10 5.76 6.92
CA VAL A 321 18.71 5.60 6.44
C VAL A 321 18.37 4.10 6.44
N THR A 322 17.31 3.73 7.15
CA THR A 322 16.84 2.33 7.22
C THR A 322 15.78 2.10 6.12
N ASN A 323 16.00 1.11 5.25
CA ASN A 323 15.06 0.77 4.17
C ASN A 323 14.28 -0.49 4.56
N PHE A 324 12.95 -0.43 4.62
CA PHE A 324 12.06 -1.56 4.93
C PHE A 324 11.57 -2.31 3.69
N GLY A 325 11.72 -1.72 2.50
CA GLY A 325 11.66 -2.42 1.22
C GLY A 325 10.36 -2.28 0.44
N TRP A 326 9.29 -1.72 1.00
CA TRP A 326 8.06 -1.39 0.25
C TRP A 326 8.38 -0.45 -0.94
N PRO A 327 7.77 -0.63 -2.13
CA PRO A 327 6.75 -1.63 -2.48
C PRO A 327 7.31 -2.94 -3.03
N CYS A 328 8.63 -3.08 -3.07
CA CYS A 328 9.29 -4.26 -3.61
C CYS A 328 9.17 -5.48 -2.67
N TYR A 329 9.02 -5.22 -1.37
CA TYR A 329 8.82 -6.24 -0.36
C TYR A 329 7.53 -5.98 0.42
N GLU A 330 6.88 -7.07 0.81
CA GLU A 330 5.80 -7.10 1.79
C GLU A 330 6.07 -8.28 2.74
N GLY A 331 6.08 -8.01 4.03
CA GLY A 331 6.70 -8.83 5.05
C GLY A 331 8.17 -9.08 4.76
N SER A 332 8.55 -10.34 4.63
CA SER A 332 9.92 -10.75 4.25
C SER A 332 10.03 -11.19 2.79
N GLY A 333 8.92 -11.19 2.05
CA GLY A 333 8.82 -11.68 0.69
C GLY A 333 8.85 -10.55 -0.33
N ARG A 334 9.17 -10.89 -1.59
CA ARG A 334 8.94 -9.96 -2.70
C ARG A 334 7.45 -9.79 -2.93
N GLN A 335 7.02 -8.55 -3.14
CA GLN A 335 5.63 -8.25 -3.45
C GLN A 335 5.36 -8.66 -4.91
N PRO A 336 4.46 -9.62 -5.21
CA PRO A 336 4.38 -10.21 -6.55
C PRO A 336 3.89 -9.26 -7.64
N GLY A 337 3.06 -8.28 -7.31
CA GLY A 337 2.63 -7.22 -8.22
C GLY A 337 3.80 -6.37 -8.70
N TYR A 338 4.62 -5.88 -7.76
CA TYR A 338 5.80 -5.06 -8.07
C TYR A 338 6.98 -5.85 -8.66
N ASP A 339 7.15 -7.13 -8.30
CA ASP A 339 8.11 -8.04 -8.95
C ASP A 339 7.71 -8.29 -10.43
N ALA A 340 6.41 -8.50 -10.71
CA ALA A 340 5.92 -8.80 -12.06
C ALA A 340 6.02 -7.62 -13.04
N ILE A 341 5.85 -6.38 -12.58
CA ILE A 341 6.02 -5.21 -13.47
C ILE A 341 7.49 -5.01 -13.89
N ASN A 342 8.44 -5.59 -13.15
CA ASN A 342 9.88 -5.63 -13.45
C ASN A 342 10.47 -4.22 -13.62
N VAL A 343 10.30 -3.38 -12.59
CA VAL A 343 10.86 -2.02 -12.50
C VAL A 343 12.27 -2.05 -11.90
N ASN A 344 13.16 -1.20 -12.43
CA ASN A 344 14.57 -1.13 -12.06
C ASN A 344 14.77 -0.88 -10.56
N LEU A 345 13.92 -0.06 -9.94
CA LEU A 345 13.97 0.24 -8.52
C LEU A 345 13.92 -1.02 -7.64
N CYS A 346 13.01 -1.94 -7.97
CA CYS A 346 12.86 -3.21 -7.29
C CYS A 346 13.89 -4.24 -7.74
N GLU A 347 14.14 -4.39 -9.04
CA GLU A 347 15.15 -5.34 -9.54
C GLU A 347 16.55 -5.06 -8.97
N ASN A 348 16.94 -3.80 -8.85
CA ASN A 348 18.21 -3.41 -8.23
C ASN A 348 18.24 -3.74 -6.74
N LEU A 349 17.12 -3.57 -6.03
CA LEU A 349 17.01 -3.90 -4.61
C LEU A 349 17.09 -5.42 -4.39
N TYR A 350 16.42 -6.20 -5.23
CA TYR A 350 16.50 -7.65 -5.27
C TYR A 350 17.91 -8.14 -5.56
N ALA A 351 18.60 -7.52 -6.53
CA ALA A 351 19.96 -7.87 -6.92
C ALA A 351 20.99 -7.54 -5.83
N ALA A 352 20.74 -6.49 -5.01
CA ALA A 352 21.56 -6.17 -3.84
C ALA A 352 21.44 -7.22 -2.72
N GLY A 353 20.42 -8.07 -2.79
CA GLY A 353 20.19 -9.20 -1.88
C GLY A 353 19.42 -8.83 -0.62
N PRO A 354 19.04 -9.82 0.20
CA PRO A 354 18.14 -9.61 1.35
C PRO A 354 18.64 -8.63 2.41
N SER A 355 19.96 -8.42 2.51
CA SER A 355 20.54 -7.44 3.45
C SER A 355 20.41 -5.98 3.01
N ALA A 356 19.90 -5.73 1.79
CA ALA A 356 19.64 -4.39 1.29
C ALA A 356 18.38 -3.76 1.91
N VAL A 357 17.51 -4.59 2.48
CA VAL A 357 16.31 -4.20 3.23
C VAL A 357 16.42 -4.69 4.67
N THR A 358 15.66 -4.06 5.55
CA THR A 358 15.51 -4.48 6.95
C THR A 358 14.22 -5.25 7.04
N SER A 359 14.28 -6.50 7.48
CA SER A 359 13.06 -7.29 7.70
C SER A 359 12.27 -6.75 8.89
N PRO A 360 10.93 -6.89 8.88
CA PRO A 360 10.11 -6.54 10.03
C PRO A 360 10.58 -7.24 11.29
N TYR A 361 10.46 -6.54 12.42
CA TYR A 361 10.70 -7.15 13.72
C TYR A 361 9.67 -8.24 14.01
N TYR A 362 8.42 -7.97 13.63
CA TYR A 362 7.33 -8.92 13.64
C TYR A 362 6.41 -8.63 12.44
N ALA A 363 5.92 -9.69 11.79
CA ALA A 363 4.92 -9.57 10.74
C ALA A 363 3.83 -10.62 10.97
N TYR A 364 2.57 -10.25 10.75
CA TYR A 364 1.44 -11.15 10.92
C TYR A 364 0.50 -11.08 9.72
N LYS A 365 -0.06 -12.24 9.34
CA LYS A 365 -0.94 -12.32 8.17
C LYS A 365 -2.33 -11.85 8.50
N HIS A 366 -2.97 -11.18 7.55
CA HIS A 366 -4.38 -10.80 7.65
C HIS A 366 -5.29 -11.99 7.99
N THR A 367 -4.99 -13.17 7.45
CA THR A 367 -5.82 -14.38 7.59
C THR A 367 -5.53 -15.23 8.84
N ASP A 368 -4.44 -14.96 9.57
CA ASP A 368 -4.03 -15.75 10.72
C ASP A 368 -4.34 -15.01 12.03
N HIS A 369 -4.79 -15.74 13.05
CA HIS A 369 -4.84 -15.24 14.42
C HIS A 369 -3.41 -15.04 14.96
N ILE A 370 -3.20 -13.97 15.74
CA ILE A 370 -1.90 -13.68 16.38
C ILE A 370 -1.72 -14.58 17.61
N VAL A 371 -2.77 -14.69 18.44
CA VAL A 371 -2.79 -15.54 19.64
C VAL A 371 -3.78 -16.68 19.45
N SER A 372 -3.37 -17.90 19.84
CA SER A 372 -4.23 -19.08 19.71
C SER A 372 -5.49 -18.95 20.57
N GLY A 373 -6.66 -19.12 19.95
CA GLY A 373 -7.96 -19.06 20.64
C GLY A 373 -8.44 -17.65 20.97
N GLU A 374 -7.80 -16.61 20.42
CA GLU A 374 -8.29 -15.24 20.55
C GLU A 374 -9.64 -15.05 19.86
N SER A 375 -10.38 -14.03 20.31
CA SER A 375 -11.68 -13.65 19.75
C SER A 375 -11.58 -12.46 18.79
N CYS A 376 -10.36 -12.05 18.44
CA CYS A 376 -10.08 -11.01 17.45
C CYS A 376 -10.48 -11.50 16.06
N THR A 377 -10.99 -10.60 15.21
CA THR A 377 -11.35 -10.99 13.85
C THR A 377 -10.10 -11.20 13.00
N VAL A 378 -10.24 -11.94 11.89
CA VAL A 378 -9.18 -12.20 10.91
C VAL A 378 -9.76 -12.07 9.51
N GLY A 379 -8.91 -11.68 8.58
CA GLY A 379 -9.22 -11.53 7.17
C GLY A 379 -8.93 -10.15 6.60
N SER A 380 -8.65 -9.20 7.49
CA SER A 380 -8.31 -7.82 7.25
C SER A 380 -7.55 -7.33 8.46
N SER A 381 -6.67 -6.37 8.27
CA SER A 381 -5.81 -5.85 9.32
C SER A 381 -5.42 -4.41 9.00
N SER A 382 -5.16 -3.65 10.06
CA SER A 382 -4.60 -2.32 9.97
C SER A 382 -3.94 -2.03 11.31
N ILE A 383 -2.62 -2.21 11.39
CA ILE A 383 -1.88 -1.88 12.60
C ILE A 383 -1.96 -0.37 12.84
N SER A 384 -2.68 0.01 13.88
CA SER A 384 -3.23 1.35 14.02
C SER A 384 -2.81 2.04 15.30
N GLY A 385 -2.00 1.41 16.16
CA GLY A 385 -1.50 2.03 17.38
C GLY A 385 -0.48 1.19 18.11
N MET A 386 0.43 1.87 18.80
CA MET A 386 1.41 1.20 19.66
C MET A 386 1.92 2.11 20.76
N SER A 387 2.29 1.51 21.89
CA SER A 387 2.89 2.21 23.03
C SER A 387 3.73 1.25 23.87
N PHE A 388 4.90 1.70 24.32
CA PHE A 388 5.67 0.95 25.32
C PHE A 388 5.18 1.25 26.72
N TYR A 389 5.06 0.21 27.54
CA TYR A 389 4.80 0.37 28.96
C TYR A 389 6.09 0.59 29.74
N ALA A 390 6.38 1.84 30.11
CA ALA A 390 7.60 2.23 30.82
C ALA A 390 7.62 1.79 32.30
N GLY A 391 6.45 1.53 32.89
CA GLY A 391 6.25 1.23 34.31
C GLY A 391 5.07 2.01 34.89
N GLY A 392 4.66 1.65 36.10
CA GLY A 392 3.46 2.15 36.75
C GLY A 392 2.89 1.05 37.65
N ASN A 393 1.57 0.97 37.75
CA ASN A 393 0.91 0.02 38.64
C ASN A 393 0.68 -1.37 38.03
N TYR A 394 0.83 -1.57 36.72
CA TYR A 394 0.61 -2.86 36.07
C TYR A 394 1.60 -3.91 36.59
N PRO A 395 1.29 -5.21 36.47
CA PRO A 395 2.21 -6.26 36.86
C PRO A 395 3.60 -6.06 36.27
N ALA A 396 4.64 -6.34 37.07
CA ALA A 396 6.03 -6.10 36.70
C ALA A 396 6.45 -6.77 35.37
N ALA A 397 5.77 -7.84 34.96
CA ALA A 397 5.98 -8.51 33.67
C ALA A 397 5.72 -7.59 32.47
N TYR A 398 4.79 -6.62 32.56
CA TYR A 398 4.50 -5.69 31.47
C TYR A 398 5.56 -4.60 31.31
N LYS A 399 6.48 -4.42 32.26
CA LYS A 399 7.52 -3.39 32.18
C LYS A 399 8.43 -3.63 30.98
N GLY A 400 8.35 -2.76 29.97
CA GLY A 400 9.07 -2.89 28.70
C GLY A 400 8.31 -3.65 27.62
N ALA A 401 7.06 -4.07 27.87
CA ALA A 401 6.19 -4.63 26.85
C ALA A 401 5.81 -3.57 25.81
N LEU A 402 5.70 -4.01 24.55
CA LEU A 402 5.13 -3.22 23.47
C LEU A 402 3.65 -3.59 23.35
N PHE A 403 2.77 -2.65 23.66
CA PHE A 403 1.36 -2.76 23.32
C PHE A 403 1.16 -2.31 21.89
N PHE A 404 0.34 -3.04 21.14
CA PHE A 404 -0.05 -2.67 19.79
C PHE A 404 -1.51 -3.03 19.53
N THR A 405 -2.15 -2.29 18.64
CA THR A 405 -3.56 -2.48 18.28
C THR A 405 -3.74 -2.54 16.78
N ASP A 406 -4.79 -3.24 16.38
CA ASP A 406 -5.23 -3.32 15.00
C ASP A 406 -6.70 -2.89 14.91
N TYR A 407 -6.97 -1.88 14.09
CA TYR A 407 -8.29 -1.26 13.97
C TYR A 407 -9.30 -2.26 13.40
N SER A 408 -8.94 -2.94 12.31
CA SER A 408 -9.82 -3.88 11.62
C SER A 408 -10.12 -5.11 12.49
N ARG A 409 -9.12 -5.60 13.24
CA ARG A 409 -9.28 -6.75 14.13
C ARG A 409 -9.96 -6.44 15.46
N ARG A 410 -10.13 -5.15 15.78
CA ARG A 410 -10.72 -4.66 17.03
C ARG A 410 -10.07 -5.21 18.29
N CYS A 411 -8.73 -5.29 18.29
CA CYS A 411 -7.96 -5.91 19.35
C CYS A 411 -6.70 -5.12 19.71
N VAL A 412 -6.37 -5.18 21.00
CA VAL A 412 -5.11 -4.74 21.58
C VAL A 412 -4.34 -5.96 22.08
N TRP A 413 -3.08 -6.08 21.71
CA TRP A 413 -2.17 -7.09 22.22
C TRP A 413 -1.03 -6.46 23.01
N ALA A 414 -0.42 -7.25 23.87
CA ALA A 414 0.85 -6.95 24.53
C ALA A 414 1.91 -7.96 24.09
N MET A 415 2.98 -7.46 23.47
CA MET A 415 4.20 -8.22 23.20
C MET A 415 5.15 -8.07 24.39
N MET A 416 5.24 -9.11 25.21
CA MET A 416 5.96 -9.09 26.48
C MET A 416 7.48 -9.05 26.27
N PRO A 417 8.25 -8.44 27.20
CA PRO A 417 9.70 -8.40 27.08
C PRO A 417 10.31 -9.80 27.24
N GLY A 418 11.18 -10.18 26.30
CA GLY A 418 12.02 -11.37 26.37
C GLY A 418 13.21 -11.22 27.31
N SER A 419 14.06 -12.25 27.36
CA SER A 419 15.23 -12.27 28.25
C SER A 419 16.31 -11.23 27.94
N ASP A 420 16.30 -10.68 26.71
CA ASP A 420 17.16 -9.57 26.27
C ASP A 420 16.53 -8.19 26.52
N GLY A 421 15.33 -8.17 27.10
CA GLY A 421 14.55 -6.97 27.41
C GLY A 421 13.83 -6.36 26.20
N LEU A 422 13.88 -6.97 25.01
CA LEU A 422 13.12 -6.54 23.85
C LEU A 422 11.73 -7.20 23.84
N PRO A 423 10.71 -6.57 23.24
CA PRO A 423 9.44 -7.25 22.97
C PRO A 423 9.69 -8.59 22.26
N ASP A 424 9.18 -9.70 22.79
CA ASP A 424 9.40 -11.05 22.24
C ASP A 424 8.19 -11.47 21.40
N PRO A 425 8.32 -11.64 20.08
CA PRO A 425 7.22 -12.12 19.22
C PRO A 425 6.66 -13.49 19.61
N ALA A 426 7.41 -14.29 20.39
CA ALA A 426 6.92 -15.56 20.92
C ALA A 426 6.06 -15.40 22.19
N GLN A 427 5.96 -14.19 22.74
CA GLN A 427 5.23 -13.88 23.98
C GLN A 427 4.20 -12.77 23.76
N ILE A 428 3.39 -12.92 22.72
CA ILE A 428 2.25 -12.03 22.47
C ILE A 428 1.02 -12.59 23.20
N GLN A 429 0.29 -11.71 23.88
CA GLN A 429 -0.98 -12.02 24.54
C GLN A 429 -2.05 -11.01 24.15
N VAL A 430 -3.30 -11.46 24.08
CA VAL A 430 -4.47 -10.59 23.94
C VAL A 430 -4.58 -9.77 25.22
N PHE A 431 -4.73 -8.45 25.09
CA PHE A 431 -4.86 -7.52 26.20
C PHE A 431 -6.25 -6.89 26.27
N ALA A 432 -6.85 -6.56 25.14
CA ALA A 432 -8.20 -6.03 25.06
C ALA A 432 -8.84 -6.38 23.71
N SER A 433 -10.17 -6.37 23.64
CA SER A 433 -10.90 -6.60 22.40
C SER A 433 -12.29 -5.96 22.45
N GLY A 434 -12.82 -5.54 21.30
CA GLY A 434 -14.24 -5.18 21.15
C GLY A 434 -14.49 -3.91 20.34
N TYR A 435 -13.46 -3.13 20.04
CA TYR A 435 -13.56 -1.89 19.26
C TYR A 435 -12.29 -1.61 18.46
N GLY A 436 -12.44 -0.89 17.34
CA GLY A 436 -11.32 -0.45 16.52
C GLY A 436 -10.62 0.76 17.15
N ALA A 437 -9.37 0.59 17.56
CA ALA A 437 -8.57 1.67 18.15
C ALA A 437 -7.57 2.26 17.14
N THR A 438 -7.35 3.58 17.14
CA THR A 438 -6.48 4.30 16.17
C THR A 438 -5.25 4.95 16.81
N LYS A 439 -5.07 4.78 18.12
CA LYS A 439 -3.87 5.19 18.87
C LYS A 439 -3.86 4.45 20.20
N LEU A 440 -2.66 4.07 20.64
CA LEU A 440 -2.37 3.71 22.03
C LEU A 440 -1.41 4.75 22.60
N GLN A 441 -1.61 5.13 23.85
CA GLN A 441 -0.77 6.11 24.53
C GLN A 441 -0.66 5.76 26.01
N THR A 442 0.56 5.63 26.52
CA THR A 442 0.78 5.60 27.97
C THR A 442 0.58 7.00 28.52
N GLY A 443 -0.27 7.14 29.54
CA GLY A 443 -0.68 8.41 30.13
C GLY A 443 -0.25 8.58 31.60
N PRO A 444 -0.86 9.55 32.32
CA PRO A 444 -0.62 9.79 33.73
C PRO A 444 -0.78 8.53 34.59
N GLY A 445 0.08 8.36 35.60
CA GLY A 445 0.10 7.16 36.45
C GLY A 445 0.68 5.90 35.79
N GLY A 446 1.03 5.98 34.50
CA GLY A 446 1.55 4.87 33.72
C GLY A 446 0.46 4.01 33.05
N ASP A 447 -0.82 4.36 33.19
CA ASP A 447 -1.91 3.60 32.57
C ASP A 447 -1.88 3.71 31.04
N LEU A 448 -2.37 2.66 30.38
CA LEU A 448 -2.54 2.65 28.93
C LEU A 448 -3.89 3.28 28.57
N PHE A 449 -3.88 4.11 27.53
CA PHE A 449 -5.08 4.69 26.92
C PHE A 449 -5.19 4.27 25.46
N ALA A 450 -6.42 4.14 24.97
CA ALA A 450 -6.73 3.86 23.58
C ALA A 450 -7.74 4.88 23.03
N VAL A 451 -7.53 5.33 21.80
CA VAL A 451 -8.54 6.09 21.06
C VAL A 451 -9.48 5.10 20.38
N ASP A 452 -10.69 4.96 20.91
CA ASP A 452 -11.75 4.14 20.33
C ASP A 452 -12.47 4.93 19.24
N TYR A 453 -12.06 4.67 18.00
CA TYR A 453 -12.56 5.37 16.82
C TYR A 453 -13.99 5.00 16.50
N ASP A 454 -14.34 3.71 16.62
CA ASP A 454 -15.67 3.17 16.29
C ASP A 454 -16.78 3.84 17.10
N ASN A 455 -16.51 4.17 18.37
CA ASN A 455 -17.52 4.70 19.29
C ASN A 455 -17.27 6.15 19.72
N GLY A 456 -16.23 6.81 19.23
CA GLY A 456 -15.93 8.20 19.58
C GLY A 456 -15.57 8.39 21.06
N ARG A 457 -14.70 7.53 21.59
CA ARG A 457 -14.31 7.51 23.01
C ARG A 457 -12.80 7.51 23.21
N ILE A 458 -12.37 7.97 24.38
CA ILE A 458 -11.04 7.67 24.92
C ILE A 458 -11.21 6.62 26.02
N MET A 459 -10.55 5.49 25.86
CA MET A 459 -10.59 4.36 26.78
C MET A 459 -9.31 4.34 27.62
N ARG A 460 -9.45 4.06 28.92
CA ARG A 460 -8.36 3.87 29.88
C ARG A 460 -8.38 2.45 30.41
N TYR A 461 -7.23 1.82 30.47
CA TYR A 461 -7.04 0.52 31.11
C TYR A 461 -6.44 0.73 32.50
N VAL A 462 -7.13 0.23 33.53
CA VAL A 462 -6.72 0.40 34.94
C VAL A 462 -6.36 -0.95 35.51
N TYR A 463 -5.30 -1.00 36.32
CA TYR A 463 -4.90 -2.21 37.06
C TYR A 463 -4.84 -1.95 38.56
N ASP A 464 -5.49 -2.81 39.32
CA ASP A 464 -5.30 -2.94 40.76
C ASP A 464 -5.31 -4.44 41.13
N ALA A 465 -4.27 -4.89 41.83
CA ALA A 465 -4.10 -6.29 42.24
C ALA A 465 -4.98 -6.68 43.44
N THR A 466 -5.53 -5.68 44.13
CA THR A 466 -6.37 -5.82 45.32
C THR A 466 -7.83 -5.50 45.03
N ASN A 467 -8.09 -4.39 44.35
CA ASN A 467 -9.44 -3.89 44.08
C ASN A 467 -9.42 -2.84 42.96
N ASN A 468 -9.84 -3.22 41.76
CA ASN A 468 -10.08 -2.32 40.64
C ASN A 468 -11.27 -1.42 40.96
N PRO A 469 -11.24 -0.15 40.53
CA PRO A 469 -12.43 0.69 40.65
C PRO A 469 -13.60 0.08 39.89
N PRO A 470 -14.83 0.15 40.42
CA PRO A 470 -15.99 -0.38 39.73
C PRO A 470 -16.21 0.40 38.44
N THR A 471 -16.76 -0.22 37.41
CA THR A 471 -17.23 0.49 36.22
C THR A 471 -18.71 0.78 36.40
N ALA A 472 -19.02 2.03 36.70
CA ALA A 472 -20.40 2.50 36.79
C ALA A 472 -21.04 2.53 35.40
N VAL A 473 -22.16 1.84 35.23
CA VAL A 473 -22.96 1.83 34.00
C VAL A 473 -24.38 2.24 34.35
N ILE A 474 -24.87 3.26 33.65
CA ILE A 474 -26.23 3.78 33.79
C ILE A 474 -27.00 3.48 32.51
N GLN A 475 -28.18 2.87 32.65
CA GLN A 475 -29.16 2.76 31.59
C GLN A 475 -30.42 3.51 32.01
N ALA A 476 -30.97 4.34 31.13
CA ALA A 476 -32.23 5.04 31.33
C ALA A 476 -33.23 4.63 30.24
N ASN A 477 -34.41 4.19 30.64
CA ASN A 477 -35.46 3.80 29.70
C ASN A 477 -36.85 4.32 30.11
N PRO A 478 -37.50 5.15 29.28
CA PRO A 478 -36.90 5.86 28.14
C PRO A 478 -36.00 7.02 28.62
N ALA A 479 -34.92 7.35 27.89
CA ALA A 479 -34.07 8.51 28.20
C ALA A 479 -34.66 9.85 27.69
N SER A 480 -35.78 9.79 26.97
CA SER A 480 -36.49 10.94 26.45
C SER A 480 -37.97 10.64 26.24
N GLY A 481 -38.81 11.66 26.16
CA GLY A 481 -40.22 11.53 25.82
C GLY A 481 -41.10 12.66 26.36
N PRO A 482 -42.43 12.58 26.17
CA PRO A 482 -43.36 13.62 26.59
C PRO A 482 -43.45 13.74 28.12
N THR A 483 -43.79 14.94 28.63
CA THR A 483 -44.11 15.13 30.05
C THR A 483 -45.56 14.70 30.37
N PRO A 484 -45.82 14.01 31.49
CA PRO A 484 -44.85 13.52 32.47
C PRO A 484 -44.08 12.29 31.96
N LEU A 485 -42.75 12.31 32.13
CA LEU A 485 -41.86 11.25 31.68
C LEU A 485 -41.47 10.36 32.87
N ALA A 486 -41.97 9.12 32.88
CA ALA A 486 -41.54 8.11 33.84
C ALA A 486 -40.32 7.37 33.29
N VAL A 487 -39.15 7.57 33.91
CA VAL A 487 -37.89 6.95 33.51
C VAL A 487 -37.55 5.84 34.50
N THR A 488 -37.26 4.65 33.97
CA THR A 488 -36.63 3.59 34.75
C THR A 488 -35.12 3.68 34.55
N PHE A 489 -34.40 3.93 35.64
CA PHE A 489 -32.96 3.88 35.69
C PHE A 489 -32.50 2.52 36.18
N ASP A 490 -31.55 1.93 35.48
CA ASP A 490 -30.96 0.64 35.79
C ASP A 490 -29.44 0.75 35.83
N GLY A 491 -28.89 0.57 37.04
CA GLY A 491 -27.46 0.53 37.30
C GLY A 491 -26.90 -0.90 37.31
N THR A 492 -27.72 -1.93 37.07
CA THR A 492 -27.31 -3.34 37.26
C THR A 492 -26.27 -3.84 36.26
N ALA A 493 -26.08 -3.14 35.14
CA ALA A 493 -24.98 -3.38 34.20
C ALA A 493 -23.62 -2.89 34.73
N SER A 494 -23.61 -2.11 35.83
CA SER A 494 -22.38 -1.76 36.52
C SER A 494 -21.72 -3.03 37.01
N ASN A 495 -20.40 -3.08 36.90
CA ASN A 495 -19.64 -4.26 37.26
C ASN A 495 -18.40 -3.87 38.04
N ASP A 496 -17.90 -4.86 38.76
CA ASP A 496 -16.62 -4.81 39.43
C ASP A 496 -15.78 -5.95 38.85
N ALA A 497 -14.59 -5.63 38.35
CA ALA A 497 -13.73 -6.64 37.72
C ALA A 497 -13.29 -7.73 38.72
N ASP A 498 -13.28 -7.42 40.02
CA ASP A 498 -12.92 -8.34 41.10
C ASP A 498 -14.15 -9.09 41.67
N GLY A 499 -15.36 -8.75 41.21
CA GLY A 499 -16.60 -9.37 41.63
C GLY A 499 -17.11 -8.92 43.01
N ASN A 500 -16.64 -7.78 43.51
CA ASN A 500 -17.11 -7.22 44.78
C ASN A 500 -18.61 -6.80 44.70
N PRO A 501 -19.37 -6.92 45.81
CA PRO A 501 -20.74 -6.43 45.87
C PRO A 501 -20.80 -4.91 45.66
N LEU A 502 -21.70 -4.46 44.78
CA LEU A 502 -21.88 -3.06 44.45
C LEU A 502 -22.99 -2.39 45.28
N THR A 503 -22.79 -1.12 45.60
CA THR A 503 -23.79 -0.20 46.16
C THR A 503 -23.97 0.99 45.23
N TYR A 504 -25.17 1.56 45.23
CA TYR A 504 -25.60 2.58 44.28
C TYR A 504 -26.04 3.82 45.04
N ALA A 505 -25.74 4.99 44.50
CA ALA A 505 -26.30 6.26 44.93
C ALA A 505 -26.62 7.07 43.66
N TRP A 506 -27.83 7.64 43.63
CA TRP A 506 -28.35 8.33 42.44
C TRP A 506 -28.55 9.82 42.72
N ASP A 507 -28.23 10.62 41.70
CA ASP A 507 -28.58 12.03 41.53
C ASP A 507 -29.49 12.08 40.30
N LEU A 508 -30.80 11.96 40.51
CA LEU A 508 -31.83 11.86 39.47
C LEU A 508 -32.37 13.24 39.09
N ASP A 509 -32.27 14.25 39.96
CA ASP A 509 -32.75 15.60 39.68
C ASP A 509 -31.66 16.54 39.10
N GLY A 510 -30.40 16.12 39.12
CA GLY A 510 -29.27 16.77 38.47
C GLY A 510 -28.59 17.83 39.33
N ASP A 511 -28.93 17.96 40.62
CA ASP A 511 -28.42 19.00 41.52
C ASP A 511 -26.96 18.77 41.99
N GLY A 512 -26.40 17.59 41.69
CA GLY A 512 -25.04 17.19 42.06
C GLY A 512 -24.93 16.44 43.39
N VAL A 513 -26.04 16.18 44.07
CA VAL A 513 -26.15 15.43 45.33
C VAL A 513 -26.71 14.03 45.04
N TYR A 514 -26.05 13.00 45.57
CA TYR A 514 -26.41 11.60 45.32
C TYR A 514 -27.33 11.05 46.43
N ASP A 515 -28.52 11.64 46.63
CA ASP A 515 -29.43 11.31 47.72
C ASP A 515 -30.84 10.82 47.29
N ASP A 516 -31.11 10.71 45.99
CA ASP A 516 -32.43 10.33 45.48
C ASP A 516 -32.80 8.86 45.68
N SER A 517 -31.83 7.96 45.57
CA SER A 517 -32.05 6.51 45.71
C SER A 517 -30.76 5.75 45.94
N THR A 518 -30.90 4.56 46.53
CA THR A 518 -29.83 3.57 46.70
C THR A 518 -30.14 2.21 46.05
N ALA A 519 -31.29 2.08 45.40
CA ALA A 519 -31.65 0.85 44.70
C ALA A 519 -30.85 0.70 43.40
N ALA A 520 -30.48 -0.54 43.03
CA ALA A 520 -29.80 -0.80 41.76
C ALA A 520 -30.66 -0.44 40.53
N THR A 521 -31.98 -0.50 40.67
CA THR A 521 -32.96 -0.03 39.69
C THR A 521 -33.96 0.88 40.40
N VAL A 522 -34.25 2.05 39.82
CA VAL A 522 -35.15 3.06 40.38
C VAL A 522 -36.03 3.67 39.29
N GLN A 523 -37.28 4.00 39.62
CA GLN A 523 -38.13 4.80 38.74
C GLN A 523 -38.22 6.23 39.27
N HIS A 524 -38.07 7.19 38.36
CA HIS A 524 -38.26 8.61 38.64
C HIS A 524 -39.24 9.22 37.63
N MET A 525 -40.08 10.15 38.09
CA MET A 525 -41.08 10.80 37.24
C MET A 525 -40.73 12.27 37.08
N TYR A 526 -40.31 12.65 35.87
CA TYR A 526 -40.06 14.04 35.52
C TYR A 526 -41.34 14.70 35.03
N THR A 527 -41.73 15.81 35.66
CA THR A 527 -42.92 16.59 35.29
C THR A 527 -42.60 17.93 34.65
N THR A 528 -41.37 18.41 34.81
CA THR A 528 -40.89 19.69 34.26
C THR A 528 -40.14 19.44 32.97
N SER A 529 -40.48 20.17 31.91
CA SER A 529 -39.72 20.12 30.66
C SER A 529 -38.31 20.68 30.85
N GLY A 530 -37.33 20.03 30.24
CA GLY A 530 -35.93 20.42 30.29
C GLY A 530 -34.99 19.22 30.15
N GLU A 531 -33.70 19.50 30.12
CA GLU A 531 -32.64 18.51 30.18
C GLU A 531 -32.21 18.30 31.63
N VAL A 532 -32.14 17.04 32.06
CA VAL A 532 -31.65 16.67 33.39
C VAL A 532 -30.48 15.71 33.22
N VAL A 533 -29.35 16.00 33.86
CA VAL A 533 -28.19 15.09 33.88
C VAL A 533 -28.33 14.18 35.09
N ALA A 534 -28.89 12.99 34.89
CA ALA A 534 -28.98 11.98 35.93
C ALA A 534 -27.62 11.31 36.11
N ARG A 535 -27.13 11.18 37.35
CA ARG A 535 -25.84 10.59 37.67
C ARG A 535 -26.01 9.36 38.56
N LEU A 536 -25.15 8.38 38.33
CA LEU A 536 -25.03 7.18 39.15
C LEU A 536 -23.63 7.15 39.74
N LYS A 537 -23.54 7.03 41.06
CA LYS A 537 -22.33 6.68 41.78
C LYS A 537 -22.42 5.23 42.22
N VAL A 538 -21.44 4.43 41.82
CA VAL A 538 -21.30 3.03 42.21
C VAL A 538 -20.11 2.89 43.14
N SER A 539 -20.27 2.14 44.23
CA SER A 539 -19.17 1.79 45.12
C SER A 539 -19.13 0.28 45.36
N ASP A 540 -17.93 -0.27 45.33
CA ASP A 540 -17.58 -1.65 45.68
C ASP A 540 -17.25 -1.82 47.18
N GLY A 541 -17.36 -0.74 47.97
CA GLY A 541 -16.95 -0.68 49.39
C GLY A 541 -15.49 -0.25 49.64
N HIS A 542 -14.69 -0.06 48.59
CA HIS A 542 -13.30 0.43 48.66
C HIS A 542 -13.13 1.74 47.88
N THR A 543 -13.64 1.79 46.66
CA THR A 543 -13.55 2.92 45.75
C THR A 543 -14.94 3.27 45.19
N THR A 544 -15.00 4.35 44.42
CA THR A 544 -16.25 4.78 43.77
C THR A 544 -15.99 5.15 42.34
N SER A 545 -16.96 4.87 41.48
CA SER A 545 -17.01 5.35 40.10
C SER A 545 -18.33 6.07 39.87
N THR A 546 -18.28 7.10 39.02
CA THR A 546 -19.45 7.90 38.68
C THR A 546 -19.65 7.90 37.17
N THR A 547 -20.90 7.79 36.76
CA THR A 547 -21.32 7.92 35.37
C THR A 547 -22.58 8.78 35.31
N SER A 548 -22.92 9.29 34.14
CA SER A 548 -24.11 10.11 33.95
C SER A 548 -24.79 9.80 32.62
N THR A 549 -26.08 10.11 32.56
CA THR A 549 -26.86 10.10 31.33
C THR A 549 -27.75 11.34 31.30
N GLN A 550 -27.90 11.92 30.11
CA GLN A 550 -28.84 13.02 29.91
C GLN A 550 -30.25 12.47 29.72
N ILE A 551 -31.23 13.10 30.35
CA ILE A 551 -32.67 12.84 30.21
C ILE A 551 -33.33 14.06 29.58
N ASN A 552 -34.04 13.83 28.48
CA ASN A 552 -34.69 14.89 27.71
C ASN A 552 -36.20 14.85 27.94
N VAL A 553 -36.70 15.73 28.82
CA VAL A 553 -38.11 15.73 29.25
C VAL A 553 -38.95 16.66 28.38
N ALA A 554 -40.10 16.15 27.91
CA ALA A 554 -40.96 16.78 26.92
C ALA A 554 -40.31 16.92 25.53
N ASN A 555 -39.47 15.96 25.17
CA ASN A 555 -38.86 15.86 23.84
C ASN A 555 -38.74 14.38 23.44
N THR A 556 -39.19 14.01 22.25
CA THR A 556 -39.13 12.62 21.76
C THR A 556 -38.12 12.53 20.63
N ALA A 557 -37.38 11.43 20.49
CA ALA A 557 -36.45 11.28 19.37
C ALA A 557 -37.22 11.29 18.03
N PRO A 558 -36.64 11.86 16.96
CA PRO A 558 -37.29 11.86 15.65
C PRO A 558 -37.41 10.44 15.09
N THR A 559 -38.22 10.24 14.06
CA THR A 559 -38.28 8.99 13.30
C THR A 559 -37.72 9.22 11.90
N ALA A 560 -36.57 8.62 11.61
CA ALA A 560 -35.92 8.71 10.31
C ALA A 560 -36.48 7.67 9.32
N LEU A 561 -36.55 8.04 8.05
CA LEU A 561 -37.00 7.16 6.96
C LEU A 561 -36.11 7.37 5.72
N ILE A 562 -35.49 6.29 5.25
CA ILE A 562 -34.84 6.23 3.93
C ILE A 562 -35.90 5.83 2.90
N THR A 563 -36.20 6.73 1.95
CA THR A 563 -37.15 6.46 0.86
C THR A 563 -36.49 5.87 -0.38
N SER A 564 -35.22 6.20 -0.61
CA SER A 564 -34.36 5.64 -1.66
C SER A 564 -32.90 5.82 -1.27
N PRO A 565 -31.97 4.92 -1.65
CA PRO A 565 -32.19 3.65 -2.33
C PRO A 565 -32.83 2.58 -1.42
N GLY A 566 -33.47 1.58 -2.04
CA GLY A 566 -33.93 0.38 -1.32
C GLY A 566 -32.87 -0.72 -1.27
N PRO A 567 -33.03 -1.77 -0.44
CA PRO A 567 -32.04 -2.84 -0.28
C PRO A 567 -31.75 -3.68 -1.54
N ALA A 568 -32.61 -3.61 -2.57
CA ALA A 568 -32.39 -4.29 -3.85
C ALA A 568 -31.50 -3.48 -4.82
N THR A 569 -31.14 -2.25 -4.46
CA THR A 569 -30.26 -1.42 -5.27
C THR A 569 -28.85 -1.99 -5.25
N THR A 570 -28.38 -2.42 -6.42
CA THR A 570 -26.99 -2.84 -6.64
C THR A 570 -26.24 -1.80 -7.47
N TRP A 571 -24.94 -1.70 -7.28
CA TRP A 571 -24.11 -0.67 -7.91
C TRP A 571 -22.92 -1.26 -8.67
N LYS A 572 -22.41 -0.55 -9.68
CA LYS A 572 -21.06 -0.77 -10.21
C LYS A 572 -20.25 0.51 -10.01
N VAL A 573 -18.93 0.44 -10.10
CA VAL A 573 -18.06 1.61 -9.97
C VAL A 573 -18.51 2.69 -10.97
N GLY A 574 -18.63 3.93 -10.47
CA GLY A 574 -19.09 5.08 -11.27
C GLY A 574 -20.62 5.24 -11.39
N ASP A 575 -21.43 4.30 -10.90
CA ASP A 575 -22.90 4.50 -10.86
C ASP A 575 -23.22 5.70 -9.96
N THR A 576 -24.01 6.66 -10.47
CA THR A 576 -24.59 7.73 -9.64
C THR A 576 -25.83 7.20 -8.93
N ILE A 577 -25.80 7.17 -7.60
CA ILE A 577 -26.90 6.70 -6.76
C ILE A 577 -27.57 7.91 -6.12
N ASN A 578 -28.85 8.11 -6.45
CA ASN A 578 -29.67 9.12 -5.80
C ASN A 578 -30.23 8.58 -4.48
N PHE A 579 -30.15 9.39 -3.44
CA PHE A 579 -30.73 9.08 -2.14
C PHE A 579 -31.74 10.14 -1.73
N SER A 580 -32.71 9.74 -0.91
CA SER A 580 -33.71 10.61 -0.33
C SER A 580 -34.25 10.00 0.95
N GLY A 581 -34.68 10.87 1.85
CA GLY A 581 -35.28 10.49 3.11
C GLY A 581 -36.01 11.66 3.74
N SER A 582 -36.73 11.35 4.80
CA SER A 582 -37.43 12.34 5.62
C SER A 582 -37.33 11.94 7.08
N ALA A 583 -37.57 12.87 7.97
CA ALA A 583 -37.83 12.55 9.37
C ALA A 583 -39.02 13.33 9.89
N THR A 584 -39.75 12.70 10.81
CA THR A 584 -40.82 13.34 11.56
C THR A 584 -40.53 13.23 13.04
N ASP A 585 -40.74 14.32 13.73
CA ASP A 585 -40.60 14.48 15.16
C ASP A 585 -41.98 14.77 15.78
N PRO A 586 -42.37 14.14 16.91
CA PRO A 586 -43.68 14.37 17.51
C PRO A 586 -43.90 15.82 17.95
N GLU A 587 -42.87 16.51 18.41
CA GLU A 587 -42.93 17.88 18.92
C GLU A 587 -42.73 18.93 17.81
N GLN A 588 -41.93 18.62 16.79
CA GLN A 588 -41.53 19.58 15.73
C GLN A 588 -42.22 19.33 14.38
N GLY A 589 -42.89 18.20 14.20
CA GLY A 589 -43.47 17.78 12.93
C GLY A 589 -42.39 17.30 11.95
N THR A 590 -42.51 17.64 10.66
CA THR A 590 -41.49 17.24 9.68
C THR A 590 -40.22 18.04 9.88
N LEU A 591 -39.10 17.33 10.10
CA LEU A 591 -37.80 17.97 10.26
C LEU A 591 -37.28 18.53 8.91
N PRO A 592 -36.61 19.70 8.91
CA PRO A 592 -36.01 20.25 7.71
C PRO A 592 -34.82 19.40 7.24
N GLY A 593 -34.44 19.51 5.97
CA GLY A 593 -33.28 18.78 5.44
C GLY A 593 -31.96 19.09 6.18
N SER A 594 -31.83 20.26 6.79
CA SER A 594 -30.67 20.63 7.62
C SER A 594 -30.52 19.79 8.90
N ALA A 595 -31.57 19.07 9.31
CA ALA A 595 -31.58 18.16 10.44
C ALA A 595 -31.23 16.71 10.04
N LEU A 596 -30.99 16.45 8.75
CA LEU A 596 -30.76 15.11 8.20
C LEU A 596 -29.32 15.00 7.72
N THR A 597 -28.55 14.15 8.40
CA THR A 597 -27.16 13.84 8.03
C THR A 597 -27.10 12.43 7.45
N TRP A 598 -26.48 12.30 6.29
CA TRP A 598 -26.21 11.05 5.61
C TRP A 598 -24.74 10.72 5.72
N THR A 599 -24.39 9.48 5.98
CA THR A 599 -23.00 8.99 5.97
C THR A 599 -22.90 7.84 4.99
N LEU A 600 -21.96 7.94 4.04
CA LEU A 600 -21.60 6.85 3.13
C LEU A 600 -20.42 6.09 3.72
N ILE A 601 -20.61 4.80 3.97
CA ILE A 601 -19.63 3.93 4.61
C ILE A 601 -19.28 2.82 3.63
N MET A 602 -17.99 2.62 3.36
CA MET A 602 -17.47 1.47 2.65
C MET A 602 -17.17 0.36 3.66
N HIS A 603 -17.72 -0.82 3.42
CA HIS A 603 -17.33 -2.04 4.13
C HIS A 603 -16.40 -2.84 3.23
N HIS A 604 -15.12 -2.88 3.58
CA HIS A 604 -14.10 -3.64 2.87
C HIS A 604 -13.92 -5.00 3.55
N CYS A 605 -14.23 -6.08 2.84
CA CYS A 605 -14.50 -7.39 3.44
C CYS A 605 -13.70 -8.57 2.84
N PRO A 606 -12.41 -8.45 2.45
CA PRO A 606 -11.67 -9.47 1.69
C PRO A 606 -11.73 -10.85 2.35
N SER A 607 -11.84 -10.89 3.68
CA SER A 607 -12.36 -12.05 4.42
C SER A 607 -13.26 -11.68 5.61
N ASP A 608 -12.86 -10.72 6.45
CA ASP A 608 -13.71 -10.02 7.44
C ASP A 608 -13.81 -8.53 7.09
N CYS A 609 -14.80 -7.85 7.67
CA CYS A 609 -15.14 -6.48 7.29
C CYS A 609 -14.54 -5.46 8.25
N HIS A 610 -13.87 -4.45 7.71
CA HIS A 610 -13.69 -3.16 8.37
C HIS A 610 -14.35 -2.05 7.56
N THR A 611 -14.48 -0.88 8.18
CA THR A 611 -15.21 0.24 7.61
C THR A 611 -14.36 1.47 7.40
N HIS A 612 -14.57 2.11 6.26
CA HIS A 612 -14.14 3.48 6.02
C HIS A 612 -15.36 4.38 5.85
N THR A 613 -15.39 5.50 6.58
CA THR A 613 -16.33 6.57 6.29
C THR A 613 -15.82 7.34 5.08
N ILE A 614 -16.56 7.28 3.97
CA ILE A 614 -16.19 7.93 2.72
C ILE A 614 -16.49 9.43 2.76
N THR A 615 -17.73 9.78 3.14
CA THR A 615 -18.19 11.18 3.23
C THR A 615 -19.50 11.24 4.01
N SER A 616 -19.82 12.45 4.48
CA SER A 616 -21.06 12.82 5.12
C SER A 616 -21.74 13.99 4.39
N MET A 617 -23.06 13.95 4.28
CA MET A 617 -23.84 14.93 3.51
C MET A 617 -25.06 15.37 4.32
N THR A 618 -25.49 16.62 4.18
CA THR A 618 -26.69 17.15 4.88
C THR A 618 -27.80 17.45 3.89
N GLY A 619 -29.03 17.01 4.17
CA GLY A 619 -30.20 17.29 3.34
C GLY A 619 -31.26 16.19 3.32
N ALA A 620 -32.43 16.51 2.77
CA ALA A 620 -33.51 15.52 2.54
C ALA A 620 -33.21 14.52 1.40
N GLY A 621 -32.13 14.74 0.65
CA GLY A 621 -31.68 13.86 -0.41
C GLY A 621 -30.49 14.46 -1.14
N GLY A 622 -29.95 13.68 -2.07
CA GLY A 622 -28.77 14.04 -2.84
C GLY A 622 -28.37 12.88 -3.74
N SER A 623 -27.11 12.89 -4.17
CA SER A 623 -26.52 11.78 -4.90
C SER A 623 -25.06 11.61 -4.52
N PHE A 624 -24.56 10.39 -4.71
CA PHE A 624 -23.12 10.09 -4.65
C PHE A 624 -22.76 9.18 -5.81
N VAL A 625 -21.46 9.14 -6.14
CA VAL A 625 -20.93 8.22 -7.14
C VAL A 625 -20.34 7.01 -6.41
N ALA A 626 -20.73 5.80 -6.81
CA ALA A 626 -20.19 4.59 -6.21
C ALA A 626 -18.67 4.48 -6.47
N PRO A 627 -17.83 4.42 -5.42
CA PRO A 627 -16.38 4.46 -5.54
C PRO A 627 -15.80 3.14 -6.09
N ASP A 628 -14.55 3.18 -6.53
CA ASP A 628 -13.77 1.96 -6.81
C ASP A 628 -13.23 1.36 -5.49
N HIS A 629 -13.28 0.05 -5.38
CA HIS A 629 -12.71 -0.71 -4.28
C HIS A 629 -12.57 -2.18 -4.66
N GLU A 630 -11.58 -2.86 -4.10
CA GLU A 630 -11.45 -4.31 -4.21
C GLU A 630 -12.72 -5.05 -3.73
N TYR A 631 -13.08 -6.14 -4.42
CA TYR A 631 -14.09 -7.10 -3.99
C TYR A 631 -13.45 -8.20 -3.14
N PRO A 632 -14.11 -8.70 -2.09
CA PRO A 632 -15.44 -8.34 -1.57
C PRO A 632 -15.52 -7.03 -0.79
N SER A 633 -16.48 -6.17 -1.17
CA SER A 633 -16.86 -4.96 -0.45
C SER A 633 -18.34 -4.60 -0.70
N TYR A 634 -18.93 -3.75 0.14
CA TYR A 634 -20.28 -3.20 -0.06
C TYR A 634 -20.40 -1.80 0.52
N LEU A 635 -21.43 -1.05 0.10
CA LEU A 635 -21.71 0.27 0.65
C LEU A 635 -22.84 0.19 1.69
N GLU A 636 -22.71 0.97 2.75
CA GLU A 636 -23.80 1.30 3.67
C GLU A 636 -24.09 2.79 3.55
N LEU A 637 -25.35 3.14 3.30
CA LEU A 637 -25.83 4.51 3.39
C LEU A 637 -26.66 4.66 4.66
N LYS A 638 -26.17 5.47 5.60
CA LYS A 638 -26.73 5.71 6.93
C LYS A 638 -27.35 7.10 7.00
N LEU A 639 -28.63 7.22 7.36
CA LEU A 639 -29.32 8.48 7.63
C LEU A 639 -29.49 8.65 9.13
N THR A 640 -28.97 9.73 9.68
CA THR A 640 -29.22 10.19 11.06
C THR A 640 -30.05 11.47 11.00
N ALA A 641 -31.23 11.45 11.62
CA ALA A 641 -32.04 12.65 11.83
C ALA A 641 -31.79 13.18 13.25
N THR A 642 -31.59 14.49 13.39
CA THR A 642 -31.35 15.15 14.68
C THR A 642 -32.38 16.24 14.92
N ASP A 643 -33.08 16.19 16.05
CA ASP A 643 -34.04 17.23 16.42
C ASP A 643 -33.35 18.51 16.94
N ALA A 644 -34.11 19.58 17.17
CA ALA A 644 -33.57 20.84 17.70
C ALA A 644 -32.95 20.77 19.11
N GLN A 645 -33.15 19.68 19.85
CA GLN A 645 -32.62 19.42 21.20
C GLN A 645 -31.54 18.33 21.18
N GLY A 646 -31.10 17.87 20.01
CA GLY A 646 -30.00 16.93 19.84
C GLY A 646 -30.36 15.43 19.91
N LEU A 647 -31.63 15.04 20.07
CA LEU A 647 -31.99 13.61 19.99
C LEU A 647 -31.95 13.14 18.54
N THR A 648 -31.60 11.86 18.35
CA THR A 648 -31.43 11.28 17.02
C THR A 648 -32.15 9.96 16.82
N ASP A 649 -32.56 9.68 15.57
CA ASP A 649 -32.83 8.33 15.07
C ASP A 649 -32.02 8.06 13.81
N THR A 650 -31.56 6.82 13.68
CA THR A 650 -30.72 6.39 12.56
C THR A 650 -31.35 5.22 11.82
N LYS A 651 -31.24 5.23 10.49
CA LYS A 651 -31.56 4.12 9.60
C LYS A 651 -30.42 3.91 8.62
N SER A 652 -30.20 2.66 8.20
CA SER A 652 -29.18 2.31 7.21
C SER A 652 -29.75 1.43 6.11
N VAL A 653 -29.15 1.51 4.93
CA VAL A 653 -29.39 0.58 3.82
C VAL A 653 -28.05 0.06 3.29
N ARG A 654 -27.95 -1.27 3.15
CA ARG A 654 -26.82 -1.95 2.49
C ARG A 654 -27.06 -1.99 0.99
N LEU A 655 -26.02 -1.71 0.22
CA LEU A 655 -26.00 -1.74 -1.24
C LEU A 655 -24.87 -2.66 -1.70
N ASP A 656 -25.22 -3.80 -2.30
CA ASP A 656 -24.25 -4.78 -2.80
C ASP A 656 -23.74 -4.42 -4.20
N PRO A 657 -22.45 -4.65 -4.50
CA PRO A 657 -21.91 -4.41 -5.83
C PRO A 657 -22.42 -5.43 -6.86
N LYS A 658 -22.46 -5.00 -8.12
CA LYS A 658 -22.52 -5.86 -9.30
C LYS A 658 -21.10 -6.34 -9.59
N THR A 659 -20.91 -7.65 -9.64
CA THR A 659 -19.59 -8.26 -9.84
C THR A 659 -19.49 -8.99 -11.18
N VAL A 660 -18.27 -9.19 -11.64
CA VAL A 660 -17.94 -9.90 -12.87
C VAL A 660 -16.72 -10.80 -12.66
N GLY A 661 -16.69 -11.94 -13.34
CA GLY A 661 -15.51 -12.81 -13.38
C GLY A 661 -14.56 -12.40 -14.51
N LEU A 662 -13.32 -12.03 -14.18
CA LEU A 662 -12.24 -11.81 -15.13
C LEU A 662 -11.38 -13.06 -15.22
N ARG A 663 -11.33 -13.68 -16.40
CA ARG A 663 -10.59 -14.91 -16.62
C ARG A 663 -9.23 -14.61 -17.26
N LEU A 664 -8.14 -14.92 -16.57
CA LEU A 664 -6.79 -14.74 -17.08
C LEU A 664 -6.31 -16.03 -17.76
N ALA A 665 -5.69 -15.91 -18.92
CA ALA A 665 -5.20 -17.01 -19.75
C ALA A 665 -3.79 -16.72 -20.28
N SER A 666 -3.11 -17.77 -20.73
CA SER A 666 -1.88 -17.64 -21.53
C SER A 666 -1.90 -18.56 -22.74
N SER A 667 -1.11 -18.20 -23.74
CA SER A 667 -0.82 -19.01 -24.93
C SER A 667 0.70 -19.09 -25.13
N PRO A 668 1.34 -20.26 -24.94
CA PRO A 668 0.74 -21.54 -24.55
C PRO A 668 0.21 -21.52 -23.11
N ALA A 669 -0.80 -22.35 -22.84
CA ALA A 669 -1.44 -22.43 -21.52
C ALA A 669 -0.49 -22.88 -20.41
N GLY A 670 -0.75 -22.45 -19.18
CA GLY A 670 0.01 -22.82 -17.99
C GLY A 670 1.16 -21.88 -17.65
N LEU A 671 1.41 -20.84 -18.47
CA LEU A 671 2.33 -19.77 -18.12
C LEU A 671 1.71 -18.87 -17.03
N PRO A 672 2.44 -18.56 -15.95
CA PRO A 672 1.99 -17.61 -14.95
C PRO A 672 1.67 -16.22 -15.50
N VAL A 673 0.69 -15.58 -14.88
CA VAL A 673 0.31 -14.18 -15.09
C VAL A 673 0.03 -13.59 -13.72
N THR A 674 0.29 -12.30 -13.56
CA THR A 674 -0.04 -11.55 -12.35
C THR A 674 -1.28 -10.72 -12.57
N SER A 675 -2.21 -10.78 -11.62
CA SER A 675 -3.39 -9.91 -11.51
C SER A 675 -3.38 -9.31 -10.13
N LEU A 676 -3.43 -7.98 -10.02
CA LEU A 676 -3.21 -7.25 -8.79
C LEU A 676 -1.87 -7.68 -8.14
N ASP A 677 -1.94 -8.28 -6.97
CA ASP A 677 -0.85 -8.79 -6.15
C ASP A 677 -0.59 -10.30 -6.34
N THR A 678 -1.40 -10.98 -7.17
CA THR A 678 -1.44 -12.44 -7.21
C THR A 678 -0.85 -12.96 -8.52
N THR A 679 0.27 -13.68 -8.43
CA THR A 679 0.85 -14.44 -9.54
C THR A 679 0.35 -15.88 -9.52
N ALA A 680 -0.38 -16.29 -10.56
CA ALA A 680 -0.93 -17.64 -10.64
C ALA A 680 -0.75 -18.27 -12.04
N LYS A 681 -0.62 -19.61 -12.06
CA LYS A 681 -0.61 -20.36 -13.32
C LYS A 681 -1.97 -20.22 -14.01
N THR A 682 -1.94 -19.83 -15.28
CA THR A 682 -3.16 -19.70 -16.05
C THR A 682 -3.70 -21.05 -16.55
N PRO A 683 -5.03 -21.22 -16.69
CA PRO A 683 -6.02 -20.19 -16.44
C PRO A 683 -6.52 -20.11 -14.99
N PHE A 684 -6.92 -18.91 -14.57
CA PHE A 684 -7.65 -18.67 -13.33
C PHE A 684 -8.68 -17.54 -13.54
N THR A 685 -9.61 -17.39 -12.61
CA THR A 685 -10.65 -16.35 -12.65
C THR A 685 -10.63 -15.57 -11.34
N SER A 686 -10.63 -14.25 -11.43
CA SER A 686 -10.82 -13.33 -10.30
C SER A 686 -12.22 -12.73 -10.37
N THR A 687 -12.91 -12.63 -9.22
CA THR A 687 -14.18 -11.91 -9.13
C THR A 687 -13.90 -10.49 -8.69
N VAL A 688 -14.39 -9.52 -9.47
CA VAL A 688 -14.16 -8.08 -9.22
C VAL A 688 -15.45 -7.30 -9.38
N ILE A 689 -15.49 -6.06 -8.90
CA ILE A 689 -16.63 -5.15 -9.10
C ILE A 689 -16.62 -4.66 -10.54
N ILE A 690 -17.78 -4.60 -11.20
CA ILE A 690 -17.87 -4.01 -12.54
C ILE A 690 -17.38 -2.55 -12.50
N GLY A 691 -16.54 -2.16 -13.45
CA GLY A 691 -15.93 -0.83 -13.53
C GLY A 691 -14.69 -0.62 -12.67
N SER A 692 -14.32 -1.60 -11.82
CA SER A 692 -13.09 -1.52 -11.01
C SER A 692 -11.82 -1.61 -11.85
N SER A 693 -10.76 -0.99 -11.33
CA SER A 693 -9.42 -0.98 -11.88
C SER A 693 -8.67 -2.24 -11.46
N VAL A 694 -8.10 -2.98 -12.41
CA VAL A 694 -7.36 -4.23 -12.13
C VAL A 694 -6.03 -4.22 -12.87
N SER A 695 -4.91 -4.13 -12.16
CA SER A 695 -3.59 -4.31 -12.78
C SER A 695 -3.41 -5.74 -13.27
N VAL A 696 -2.92 -5.89 -14.50
CA VAL A 696 -2.43 -7.15 -15.04
C VAL A 696 -1.00 -7.00 -15.50
N SER A 697 -0.21 -8.05 -15.31
CA SER A 697 1.19 -8.07 -15.71
C SER A 697 1.60 -9.46 -16.19
N ALA A 698 2.51 -9.45 -17.14
CA ALA A 698 2.99 -10.64 -17.81
C ALA A 698 4.52 -10.57 -17.87
N ASP A 699 5.23 -11.52 -17.25
CA ASP A 699 6.69 -11.50 -17.29
C ASP A 699 7.20 -11.41 -18.74
N PRO A 700 8.20 -10.57 -19.02
CA PRO A 700 8.69 -10.38 -20.39
C PRO A 700 9.30 -11.65 -20.97
N VAL A 701 9.83 -12.51 -20.10
CA VAL A 701 10.44 -13.79 -20.46
C VAL A 701 10.10 -14.83 -19.41
N GLN A 702 9.51 -15.95 -19.82
CA GLN A 702 9.19 -17.06 -18.92
C GLN A 702 9.82 -18.37 -19.39
N ALA A 703 10.23 -19.21 -18.45
CA ALA A 703 10.67 -20.56 -18.74
C ALA A 703 9.55 -21.56 -18.42
N SER A 704 9.14 -22.35 -19.40
CA SER A 704 8.24 -23.48 -19.17
C SER A 704 8.63 -24.66 -20.05
N SER A 705 8.66 -25.86 -19.46
CA SER A 705 8.94 -27.11 -20.17
C SER A 705 10.17 -27.05 -21.09
N ASN A 706 11.26 -26.43 -20.62
CA ASN A 706 12.53 -26.18 -21.35
C ASN A 706 12.51 -25.21 -22.51
N GLN A 707 11.38 -24.57 -22.73
CA GLN A 707 11.30 -23.49 -23.69
C GLN A 707 11.32 -22.16 -22.95
N LEU A 708 12.18 -21.28 -23.43
CA LEU A 708 12.13 -19.89 -23.06
C LEU A 708 11.12 -19.20 -23.96
N TYR A 709 10.13 -18.57 -23.35
CA TYR A 709 9.06 -17.82 -23.98
C TYR A 709 9.31 -16.32 -23.80
N ARG A 710 8.92 -15.52 -24.78
CA ARG A 710 8.93 -14.06 -24.71
C ARG A 710 7.49 -13.57 -24.87
N PHE A 711 7.07 -12.66 -24.00
CA PHE A 711 5.77 -12.03 -24.12
C PHE A 711 5.64 -11.35 -25.48
N ALA A 712 4.50 -11.53 -26.14
CA ALA A 712 4.21 -10.96 -27.45
C ALA A 712 3.11 -9.90 -27.36
N SER A 713 1.95 -10.24 -26.79
CA SER A 713 0.81 -9.33 -26.68
C SER A 713 -0.26 -9.86 -25.73
N TRP A 714 -1.12 -8.97 -25.24
CA TRP A 714 -2.40 -9.34 -24.66
C TRP A 714 -3.50 -9.40 -25.72
N SER A 715 -4.58 -10.14 -25.44
CA SER A 715 -5.74 -10.25 -26.34
C SER A 715 -6.58 -8.98 -26.45
N ASP A 716 -6.46 -8.06 -25.49
CA ASP A 716 -7.09 -6.73 -25.49
C ASP A 716 -6.22 -5.65 -26.15
N GLY A 717 -4.99 -5.99 -26.54
CA GLY A 717 -4.03 -5.05 -27.14
C GLY A 717 -3.32 -4.13 -26.14
N GLY A 718 -3.51 -4.34 -24.83
CA GLY A 718 -2.81 -3.59 -23.79
C GLY A 718 -1.30 -3.82 -23.78
N ALA A 719 -0.58 -2.93 -23.10
CA ALA A 719 0.86 -3.07 -22.87
C ALA A 719 1.16 -4.32 -22.01
N ARG A 720 2.42 -4.71 -21.85
CA ARG A 720 2.78 -5.89 -21.04
C ARG A 720 2.23 -5.80 -19.61
N ASN A 721 2.34 -4.60 -19.04
CA ASN A 721 1.79 -4.21 -17.76
C ASN A 721 0.81 -3.06 -18.01
N HIS A 722 -0.41 -3.18 -17.53
CA HIS A 722 -1.44 -2.13 -17.65
C HIS A 722 -2.60 -2.42 -16.68
N ASN A 723 -3.45 -1.41 -16.50
CA ASN A 723 -4.71 -1.57 -15.78
C ASN A 723 -5.85 -1.90 -16.76
N LEU A 724 -6.72 -2.82 -16.33
CA LEU A 724 -8.00 -3.13 -16.98
C LEU A 724 -9.13 -2.43 -16.22
N VAL A 725 -10.15 -1.98 -16.94
CA VAL A 725 -11.44 -1.62 -16.35
C VAL A 725 -12.37 -2.82 -16.48
N ALA A 726 -12.86 -3.34 -15.35
CA ALA A 726 -13.70 -4.53 -15.33
C ALA A 726 -14.99 -4.34 -16.16
N PRO A 727 -15.23 -5.13 -17.23
CA PRO A 727 -16.39 -4.98 -18.10
C PRO A 727 -17.70 -5.45 -17.44
N GLU A 728 -18.85 -5.12 -18.05
CA GLU A 728 -20.15 -5.57 -17.53
C GLU A 728 -20.41 -7.07 -17.69
N ALA A 729 -19.73 -7.72 -18.63
CA ALA A 729 -19.87 -9.14 -18.90
C ALA A 729 -18.53 -9.85 -18.70
N ALA A 730 -18.58 -11.11 -18.26
CA ALA A 730 -17.38 -11.91 -18.04
C ALA A 730 -16.48 -11.93 -19.29
N ALA A 731 -15.20 -11.63 -19.08
CA ALA A 731 -14.22 -11.47 -20.14
C ALA A 731 -12.99 -12.37 -19.90
N THR A 732 -12.29 -12.70 -20.99
CA THR A 732 -11.03 -13.46 -20.94
C THR A 732 -9.90 -12.62 -21.50
N TYR A 733 -8.84 -12.43 -20.71
CA TYR A 733 -7.61 -11.75 -21.13
C TYR A 733 -6.50 -12.79 -21.27
N THR A 734 -5.94 -12.91 -22.48
CA THR A 734 -4.94 -13.93 -22.81
C THR A 734 -3.59 -13.29 -23.12
N ALA A 735 -2.58 -13.59 -22.30
CA ALA A 735 -1.18 -13.25 -22.58
C ALA A 735 -0.59 -14.22 -23.60
N THR A 736 -0.20 -13.72 -24.76
CA THR A 736 0.40 -14.52 -25.83
C THR A 736 1.92 -14.46 -25.75
N TYR A 737 2.56 -15.61 -25.87
CA TYR A 737 3.99 -15.79 -25.77
C TYR A 737 4.57 -16.49 -27.00
N GLY A 738 5.66 -15.92 -27.53
CA GLY A 738 6.46 -16.51 -28.59
C GLY A 738 7.61 -17.35 -28.05
N VAL A 739 7.93 -18.46 -28.70
CA VAL A 739 9.11 -19.27 -28.39
C VAL A 739 10.39 -18.48 -28.73
N LYS A 740 11.28 -18.23 -27.75
CA LYS A 740 12.61 -17.68 -28.02
C LYS A 740 13.50 -18.74 -28.67
N ARG A 741 14.27 -18.29 -29.67
CA ARG A 741 15.24 -19.13 -30.38
C ARG A 741 16.41 -19.52 -29.47
N ASN A 742 16.56 -20.81 -29.21
CA ASN A 742 17.75 -21.37 -28.56
C ASN A 742 18.90 -21.52 -29.57
N LEU A 743 19.97 -20.73 -29.42
CA LEU A 743 21.15 -20.73 -30.28
C LEU A 743 21.99 -22.01 -30.14
N ALA A 744 21.90 -22.70 -29.00
CA ALA A 744 22.61 -23.93 -28.72
C ALA A 744 21.94 -25.17 -29.33
N ARG A 745 20.65 -25.09 -29.68
CA ARG A 745 19.89 -26.26 -30.12
C ARG A 745 20.53 -26.91 -31.36
N GLY A 746 20.84 -28.20 -31.25
CA GLY A 746 21.48 -29.00 -32.28
C GLY A 746 22.95 -28.63 -32.57
N ARG A 747 23.57 -27.78 -31.75
CA ARG A 747 24.97 -27.36 -31.94
C ARG A 747 25.96 -28.40 -31.41
N PRO A 748 27.19 -28.46 -31.95
CA PRO A 748 28.23 -29.32 -31.40
C PRO A 748 28.52 -29.01 -29.93
N ALA A 749 28.47 -30.03 -29.08
CA ALA A 749 28.78 -29.93 -27.66
C ALA A 749 29.87 -30.93 -27.26
N LEU A 750 30.74 -30.51 -26.34
CA LEU A 750 31.77 -31.34 -25.72
C LEU A 750 31.65 -31.25 -24.21
N ALA A 751 32.03 -32.31 -23.51
CA ALA A 751 32.11 -32.30 -22.06
C ALA A 751 33.44 -32.88 -21.59
N SER A 752 33.81 -32.50 -20.37
CA SER A 752 34.94 -33.07 -19.63
C SER A 752 34.88 -34.59 -19.49
N SER A 753 33.67 -35.17 -19.41
CA SER A 753 33.47 -36.62 -19.36
C SER A 753 32.01 -37.01 -19.64
N THR A 754 31.78 -38.30 -19.86
CA THR A 754 30.47 -38.94 -19.89
C THR A 754 30.48 -40.17 -18.97
N TYR A 755 29.60 -40.21 -17.97
CA TYR A 755 29.55 -41.34 -17.01
C TYR A 755 28.59 -42.45 -17.43
N LEU A 756 27.41 -42.08 -17.93
CA LEU A 756 26.42 -43.04 -18.44
C LEU A 756 26.46 -43.05 -19.98
N ALA A 757 26.56 -44.25 -20.57
CA ALA A 757 26.45 -44.40 -22.02
C ALA A 757 25.10 -43.89 -22.53
N GLY A 758 25.08 -43.18 -23.67
CA GLY A 758 23.88 -42.54 -24.22
C GLY A 758 23.53 -41.19 -23.58
N ARG A 759 24.39 -40.67 -22.69
CA ARG A 759 24.27 -39.36 -22.03
C ARG A 759 25.46 -38.44 -22.36
N GLU A 760 25.85 -38.43 -23.63
CA GLU A 760 26.92 -37.58 -24.16
C GLU A 760 26.51 -36.10 -24.15
N ALA A 761 27.46 -35.18 -24.32
CA ALA A 761 27.23 -33.74 -24.24
C ALA A 761 26.13 -33.22 -25.20
N ALA A 762 25.97 -33.85 -26.37
CA ALA A 762 24.95 -33.49 -27.35
C ALA A 762 23.52 -33.63 -26.81
N LYS A 763 23.31 -34.47 -25.78
CA LYS A 763 22.00 -34.68 -25.14
C LYS A 763 21.56 -33.51 -24.27
N ALA A 764 22.44 -32.58 -23.96
CA ALA A 764 22.07 -31.35 -23.25
C ALA A 764 21.73 -30.19 -24.22
N VAL A 765 21.72 -30.41 -25.54
CA VAL A 765 21.43 -29.35 -26.52
C VAL A 765 20.52 -29.84 -27.64
N ASP A 766 19.84 -30.97 -27.47
CA ASP A 766 18.96 -31.54 -28.49
C ASP A 766 17.50 -31.03 -28.36
N GLY A 767 17.20 -30.28 -27.30
CA GLY A 767 15.86 -29.77 -27.01
C GLY A 767 14.89 -30.84 -26.52
N SER A 768 15.41 -31.98 -26.02
CA SER A 768 14.61 -33.10 -25.53
C SER A 768 14.72 -33.24 -24.01
N MET A 769 13.57 -33.27 -23.34
CA MET A 769 13.46 -33.42 -21.88
C MET A 769 13.57 -34.86 -21.39
N THR A 770 13.75 -35.83 -22.30
CA THR A 770 13.88 -37.25 -21.98
C THR A 770 15.32 -37.76 -22.13
N THR A 771 16.23 -36.89 -22.58
CA THR A 771 17.64 -37.17 -22.80
C THR A 771 18.47 -36.12 -22.06
N ALA A 772 19.56 -36.55 -21.42
CA ALA A 772 20.41 -35.65 -20.64
C ALA A 772 21.88 -35.99 -20.82
N TRP A 773 22.75 -34.99 -20.68
CA TRP A 773 24.18 -35.23 -20.46
C TRP A 773 24.42 -35.76 -19.03
N SER A 774 25.47 -36.57 -18.81
CA SER A 774 25.94 -36.92 -17.47
C SER A 774 27.46 -36.85 -17.36
N SER A 775 28.00 -36.21 -16.33
CA SER A 775 29.43 -36.15 -16.06
C SER A 775 29.94 -37.35 -15.24
N ALA A 776 31.25 -37.53 -15.13
CA ALA A 776 31.88 -38.34 -14.10
C ALA A 776 31.53 -37.80 -12.70
N ARG A 777 31.60 -38.69 -11.71
CA ARG A 777 31.35 -38.40 -10.29
C ARG A 777 32.55 -37.73 -9.62
N LYS A 778 33.06 -36.65 -10.21
CA LYS A 778 34.21 -35.89 -9.75
C LYS A 778 33.95 -34.39 -9.92
N ASP A 779 34.56 -33.57 -9.08
CA ASP A 779 34.59 -32.11 -9.22
C ASP A 779 35.98 -31.65 -9.65
N PRO A 780 36.11 -30.60 -10.48
CA PRO A 780 35.06 -29.94 -11.27
C PRO A 780 34.74 -30.72 -12.56
N GLN A 781 33.62 -30.40 -13.22
CA GLN A 781 33.27 -30.88 -14.57
C GLN A 781 32.75 -29.71 -15.42
N TRP A 782 32.88 -29.81 -16.73
CA TRP A 782 32.38 -28.82 -17.66
C TRP A 782 31.66 -29.44 -18.86
N LEU A 783 30.70 -28.69 -19.40
CA LEU A 783 30.09 -28.89 -20.72
C LEU A 783 30.21 -27.59 -21.51
N ARG A 784 30.66 -27.68 -22.76
CA ARG A 784 30.90 -26.59 -23.68
C ARG A 784 30.10 -26.78 -24.97
N ILE A 785 29.52 -25.71 -25.46
CA ILE A 785 28.78 -25.63 -26.72
C ILE A 785 29.56 -24.78 -27.70
N ASP A 786 29.65 -25.19 -28.97
CA ASP A 786 30.12 -24.38 -30.10
C ASP A 786 28.92 -23.89 -30.91
N LEU A 787 28.61 -22.60 -30.82
CA LEU A 787 27.50 -21.97 -31.55
C LEU A 787 27.71 -21.93 -33.07
N GLY A 788 28.87 -22.36 -33.56
CA GLY A 788 29.25 -22.44 -34.98
C GLY A 788 29.88 -21.15 -35.50
N SER A 789 29.50 -20.00 -34.97
CA SER A 789 30.09 -18.69 -35.22
C SER A 789 29.99 -17.81 -33.97
N VAL A 790 30.69 -16.68 -33.96
CA VAL A 790 30.53 -15.69 -32.88
C VAL A 790 29.10 -15.14 -32.95
N GLN A 791 28.34 -15.36 -31.89
CA GLN A 791 27.01 -14.83 -31.66
C GLN A 791 27.07 -13.81 -30.51
N VAL A 792 26.05 -12.98 -30.37
CA VAL A 792 25.86 -12.25 -29.11
C VAL A 792 25.13 -13.18 -28.16
N VAL A 793 25.60 -13.27 -26.93
CA VAL A 793 25.01 -14.10 -25.88
C VAL A 793 24.89 -13.26 -24.63
N ASN A 794 23.71 -13.24 -24.05
CA ASN A 794 23.42 -12.54 -22.81
C ASN A 794 22.54 -13.37 -21.87
N ARG A 795 22.09 -14.56 -22.28
CA ARG A 795 21.28 -15.42 -21.44
C ARG A 795 21.58 -16.90 -21.64
N VAL A 796 21.54 -17.66 -20.55
CA VAL A 796 21.64 -19.12 -20.50
C VAL A 796 20.45 -19.70 -19.75
N LEU A 797 19.89 -20.80 -20.25
CA LEU A 797 18.93 -21.62 -19.52
C LEU A 797 19.56 -22.99 -19.23
N LEU A 798 19.62 -23.38 -17.96
CA LEU A 798 20.07 -24.72 -17.55
C LEU A 798 18.86 -25.46 -17.01
N ASN A 799 18.51 -26.63 -17.53
CA ASN A 799 17.61 -27.55 -16.84
C ASN A 799 18.39 -28.75 -16.32
N TRP A 800 18.52 -28.81 -15.00
CA TRP A 800 19.17 -29.88 -14.28
C TRP A 800 18.28 -31.11 -14.09
N LEU A 801 18.92 -32.28 -14.09
CA LEU A 801 18.28 -33.47 -13.52
C LEU A 801 18.12 -33.25 -12.00
N SER A 802 16.90 -33.34 -11.49
CA SER A 802 16.55 -33.01 -10.10
C SER A 802 17.40 -33.71 -9.04
N THR A 803 17.98 -34.88 -9.33
CA THR A 803 18.83 -35.65 -8.42
C THR A 803 20.34 -35.50 -8.67
N ALA A 804 20.77 -34.72 -9.67
CA ALA A 804 22.15 -34.66 -10.15
C ALA A 804 22.49 -33.29 -10.75
N TYR A 805 22.76 -32.31 -9.88
CA TYR A 805 22.97 -30.91 -10.25
C TYR A 805 24.15 -30.27 -9.53
N ALA A 806 24.52 -29.06 -9.97
CA ALA A 806 25.60 -28.29 -9.38
C ALA A 806 25.10 -27.35 -8.28
N LYS A 807 25.71 -27.44 -7.09
CA LYS A 807 25.57 -26.44 -6.04
C LYS A 807 26.43 -25.22 -6.33
N SER A 808 27.61 -25.41 -6.92
CA SER A 808 28.47 -24.30 -7.32
C SER A 808 28.87 -24.45 -8.78
N TYR A 809 28.72 -23.38 -9.57
CA TYR A 809 29.07 -23.37 -10.98
C TYR A 809 29.32 -21.97 -11.51
N GLN A 810 29.93 -21.90 -12.69
CA GLN A 810 30.14 -20.68 -13.45
C GLN A 810 29.63 -20.83 -14.89
N ILE A 811 29.03 -19.78 -15.44
CA ILE A 811 28.82 -19.64 -16.88
C ILE A 811 29.96 -18.83 -17.45
N GLN A 812 30.56 -19.34 -18.51
CA GLN A 812 31.69 -18.72 -19.16
C GLN A 812 31.51 -18.67 -20.66
N VAL A 813 31.99 -17.58 -21.26
CA VAL A 813 31.90 -17.34 -22.70
C VAL A 813 33.29 -17.18 -23.31
N SER A 814 33.42 -17.49 -24.59
CA SER A 814 34.68 -17.35 -25.33
C SER A 814 34.45 -17.15 -26.83
N GLY A 815 35.23 -16.26 -27.45
CA GLY A 815 35.33 -16.18 -28.91
C GLY A 815 36.20 -17.28 -29.53
N SER A 816 37.21 -17.77 -28.80
CA SER A 816 38.25 -18.69 -29.32
C SER A 816 38.15 -20.12 -28.80
N GLY A 817 37.39 -20.34 -27.73
CA GLY A 817 37.30 -21.62 -27.02
C GLY A 817 38.51 -21.94 -26.14
N ARG A 818 39.48 -21.01 -26.05
CA ARG A 818 40.73 -21.14 -25.27
C ARG A 818 40.75 -20.23 -24.05
N THR A 819 40.45 -18.94 -24.24
CA THR A 819 40.37 -17.94 -23.16
C THR A 819 38.92 -17.74 -22.78
N TRP A 820 38.62 -17.85 -21.49
CA TRP A 820 37.25 -17.84 -20.97
C TRP A 820 37.01 -16.63 -20.09
N LYS A 821 35.90 -15.93 -20.32
CA LYS A 821 35.38 -14.88 -19.44
C LYS A 821 34.22 -15.46 -18.64
N THR A 822 34.29 -15.40 -17.31
CA THR A 822 33.14 -15.69 -16.46
C THR A 822 32.13 -14.56 -16.58
N VAL A 823 30.89 -14.90 -16.91
CA VAL A 823 29.78 -13.95 -17.04
C VAL A 823 28.71 -14.15 -15.98
N TYR A 824 28.76 -15.28 -15.27
CA TYR A 824 27.93 -15.57 -14.11
C TYR A 824 28.61 -16.61 -13.20
N SER A 825 28.37 -16.54 -11.90
CA SER A 825 28.82 -17.54 -10.92
C SER A 825 27.84 -17.66 -9.77
N THR A 826 27.66 -18.87 -9.25
CA THR A 826 26.90 -19.12 -8.01
C THR A 826 27.59 -20.20 -7.17
N THR A 827 27.35 -20.15 -5.86
CA THR A 827 27.74 -21.21 -4.90
C THR A 827 26.55 -21.85 -4.19
N ALA A 828 25.33 -21.41 -4.52
CA ALA A 828 24.08 -21.78 -3.85
C ALA A 828 23.04 -22.36 -4.82
N GLY A 829 23.47 -22.99 -5.92
CA GLY A 829 22.57 -23.65 -6.86
C GLY A 829 21.70 -24.71 -6.18
N ASP A 830 20.42 -24.68 -6.49
CA ASP A 830 19.33 -25.47 -5.91
C ASP A 830 18.84 -26.59 -6.85
N GLY A 831 19.24 -26.56 -8.12
CA GLY A 831 18.88 -27.55 -9.12
C GLY A 831 17.79 -27.01 -10.04
N GLY A 832 16.85 -27.84 -10.46
CA GLY A 832 15.72 -27.39 -11.28
C GLY A 832 16.12 -26.67 -12.58
N THR A 833 15.43 -25.57 -12.90
CA THR A 833 15.72 -24.76 -14.10
C THR A 833 16.29 -23.40 -13.70
N ASP A 834 17.51 -23.09 -14.14
CA ASP A 834 18.13 -21.79 -13.98
C ASP A 834 17.96 -20.96 -15.26
N SER A 835 17.43 -19.74 -15.17
CA SER A 835 17.41 -18.75 -16.26
C SER A 835 18.32 -17.57 -15.93
N LEU A 836 19.54 -17.59 -16.47
CA LEU A 836 20.64 -16.70 -16.10
C LEU A 836 20.80 -15.59 -17.13
N LEU A 837 20.48 -14.35 -16.76
CA LEU A 837 20.75 -13.15 -17.54
C LEU A 837 22.11 -12.54 -17.14
N PHE A 838 22.88 -12.06 -18.12
CA PHE A 838 24.15 -11.37 -17.91
C PHE A 838 24.38 -10.33 -19.01
N SER A 839 25.33 -9.41 -18.84
CA SER A 839 25.64 -8.40 -19.87
C SER A 839 25.95 -9.06 -21.22
N ALA A 840 25.58 -8.45 -22.33
CA ALA A 840 25.82 -9.02 -23.65
C ALA A 840 27.31 -9.27 -23.93
N ASN A 841 27.64 -10.46 -24.43
CA ASN A 841 29.00 -10.84 -24.82
C ASN A 841 29.02 -11.43 -26.22
N TYR A 842 30.01 -11.07 -27.02
CA TYR A 842 30.30 -11.74 -28.28
C TYR A 842 31.03 -13.06 -28.00
N ALA A 843 30.39 -14.19 -28.29
CA ALA A 843 30.88 -15.51 -27.98
C ALA A 843 30.54 -16.51 -29.08
N ARG A 844 31.52 -17.32 -29.46
CA ARG A 844 31.26 -18.53 -30.25
C ARG A 844 31.03 -19.73 -29.35
N TYR A 845 31.70 -19.77 -28.20
CA TYR A 845 31.61 -20.86 -27.26
C TYR A 845 31.02 -20.38 -25.94
N VAL A 846 30.13 -21.19 -25.40
CA VAL A 846 29.54 -20.99 -24.08
C VAL A 846 29.77 -22.29 -23.31
N ARG A 847 30.18 -22.20 -22.04
CA ARG A 847 30.34 -23.39 -21.19
C ARG A 847 29.81 -23.15 -19.80
N ILE A 848 29.35 -24.24 -19.21
CA ILE A 848 29.18 -24.36 -17.76
C ILE A 848 30.42 -25.02 -17.19
N SER A 849 30.95 -24.44 -16.10
CA SER A 849 32.01 -25.02 -15.29
C SER A 849 31.46 -25.29 -13.90
N ALA A 850 31.00 -26.51 -13.67
CA ALA A 850 30.44 -26.94 -12.40
C ALA A 850 31.57 -27.37 -11.45
N THR A 851 31.63 -26.75 -10.27
CA THR A 851 32.74 -26.85 -9.33
C THR A 851 32.40 -27.57 -8.04
N SER A 852 31.12 -27.67 -7.68
CA SER A 852 30.67 -28.48 -6.55
C SER A 852 29.30 -29.10 -6.83
N ARG A 853 29.17 -30.41 -6.58
CA ARG A 853 27.89 -31.14 -6.66
C ARG A 853 27.06 -30.86 -5.42
N ALA A 854 25.75 -30.75 -5.59
CA ALA A 854 24.83 -30.63 -4.46
C ALA A 854 24.67 -31.94 -3.67
N VAL A 855 24.71 -33.07 -4.37
CA VAL A 855 24.58 -34.41 -3.78
C VAL A 855 25.93 -35.12 -3.81
N ALA A 856 26.47 -35.43 -2.62
CA ALA A 856 27.75 -36.11 -2.48
C ALA A 856 27.75 -37.46 -3.23
N GLY A 857 28.82 -37.73 -3.98
CA GLY A 857 28.96 -38.97 -4.77
C GLY A 857 28.09 -39.06 -6.03
N SER A 858 27.27 -38.06 -6.34
CA SER A 858 26.49 -37.96 -7.58
C SER A 858 27.36 -37.51 -8.77
N TYR A 859 26.74 -37.27 -9.93
CA TYR A 859 27.33 -36.60 -11.09
C TYR A 859 26.56 -35.30 -11.41
N TYR A 860 27.05 -34.51 -12.36
CA TYR A 860 26.29 -33.40 -12.94
C TYR A 860 25.49 -33.90 -14.14
N SER A 861 24.23 -33.48 -14.26
CA SER A 861 23.39 -33.88 -15.38
C SER A 861 22.44 -32.77 -15.80
N LEU A 862 22.45 -32.44 -17.08
CA LEU A 862 21.59 -31.43 -17.68
C LEU A 862 20.68 -32.10 -18.71
N TRP A 863 19.37 -31.91 -18.55
CA TRP A 863 18.39 -32.18 -19.61
C TRP A 863 18.58 -31.21 -20.76
N GLU A 864 18.86 -29.93 -20.48
CA GLU A 864 19.07 -28.91 -21.50
C GLU A 864 20.03 -27.82 -21.01
N PHE A 865 20.82 -27.28 -21.93
CA PHE A 865 21.68 -26.11 -21.80
C PHE A 865 21.40 -25.20 -22.99
N GLY A 866 20.39 -24.34 -22.82
CA GLY A 866 20.00 -23.34 -23.80
C GLY A 866 20.87 -22.09 -23.74
N VAL A 867 21.16 -21.51 -24.91
CA VAL A 867 21.89 -20.26 -25.06
C VAL A 867 21.05 -19.29 -25.89
N PHE A 868 20.87 -18.06 -25.43
CA PHE A 868 19.98 -17.09 -26.05
C PHE A 868 20.66 -15.73 -26.24
N GLN A 869 20.10 -14.96 -27.17
CA GLN A 869 20.51 -13.61 -27.56
C GLN A 869 19.31 -12.67 -27.48
N ASP A 870 19.49 -11.49 -26.89
CA ASP A 870 18.53 -10.39 -26.89
C ASP A 870 18.99 -9.14 -27.70
N THR A 871 20.18 -9.18 -28.35
CA THR A 871 20.82 -8.07 -29.09
C THR A 871 21.47 -8.58 -30.38
N GLY A 872 21.23 -8.03 -31.57
CA GLY A 872 21.76 -8.53 -32.87
C GLY A 872 21.71 -7.51 -34.03
N PRO A 873 22.04 -7.88 -35.29
CA PRO A 873 21.94 -6.97 -36.41
C PRO A 873 20.48 -6.69 -36.84
N VAL A 874 20.19 -5.43 -37.21
CA VAL A 874 18.99 -5.10 -37.99
C VAL A 874 19.36 -5.19 -39.47
N THR A 875 18.76 -6.12 -40.22
CA THR A 875 19.11 -6.36 -41.62
C THR A 875 18.04 -5.86 -42.59
N GLY A 876 18.46 -5.18 -43.65
CA GLY A 876 17.60 -4.63 -44.70
C GLY A 876 17.95 -5.14 -46.11
N ILE A 877 17.73 -4.29 -47.12
CA ILE A 877 17.93 -4.62 -48.54
C ILE A 877 19.31 -5.23 -48.82
N ALA A 878 19.33 -6.22 -49.73
CA ALA A 878 20.53 -6.97 -50.12
C ALA A 878 21.29 -7.63 -48.95
N GLY A 879 20.62 -7.85 -47.81
CA GLY A 879 21.21 -8.47 -46.62
C GLY A 879 22.20 -7.55 -45.89
N GLN A 880 22.13 -6.23 -46.11
CA GLN A 880 22.97 -5.26 -45.40
C GLN A 880 22.43 -4.94 -44.01
N CYS A 881 23.34 -4.52 -43.13
CA CYS A 881 23.04 -4.19 -41.74
C CYS A 881 22.90 -2.67 -41.56
N VAL A 882 22.03 -2.28 -40.63
CA VAL A 882 22.04 -0.94 -40.02
C VAL A 882 23.35 -0.76 -39.25
N ASP A 883 24.14 0.25 -39.63
CA ASP A 883 25.51 0.50 -39.18
C ASP A 883 25.68 1.95 -38.72
N VAL A 884 26.19 2.17 -37.52
CA VAL A 884 26.59 3.52 -37.06
C VAL A 884 27.92 3.88 -37.70
N TYR A 885 27.96 4.97 -38.45
CA TYR A 885 29.13 5.39 -39.23
C TYR A 885 30.40 5.47 -38.37
N GLN A 886 31.44 4.75 -38.80
CA GLN A 886 32.75 4.68 -38.15
C GLN A 886 32.72 4.22 -36.68
N ALA A 887 31.63 3.60 -36.21
CA ALA A 887 31.44 3.27 -34.79
C ALA A 887 31.64 4.48 -33.85
N SER A 888 31.33 5.69 -34.31
CA SER A 888 31.38 6.90 -33.49
C SER A 888 30.21 6.93 -32.51
N THR A 889 30.47 7.25 -31.25
CA THR A 889 29.45 7.42 -30.20
C THR A 889 28.97 8.86 -30.06
N ALA A 890 29.45 9.81 -30.88
CA ALA A 890 28.99 11.21 -30.83
C ALA A 890 27.51 11.32 -31.23
N ASP A 891 26.76 12.19 -30.56
CA ASP A 891 25.38 12.49 -30.95
C ASP A 891 25.33 13.08 -32.36
N GLY A 892 24.40 12.59 -33.16
CA GLY A 892 24.23 12.98 -34.56
C GLY A 892 25.08 12.18 -35.53
N THR A 893 25.80 11.15 -35.05
CA THR A 893 26.52 10.23 -35.93
C THR A 893 25.52 9.54 -36.88
N PRO A 894 25.69 9.63 -38.21
CA PRO A 894 24.75 9.05 -39.15
C PRO A 894 24.67 7.52 -39.04
N THR A 895 23.47 6.96 -39.23
CA THR A 895 23.32 5.54 -39.49
C THR A 895 23.26 5.26 -40.99
N THR A 896 23.89 4.17 -41.40
CA THR A 896 24.10 3.80 -42.80
C THR A 896 23.78 2.33 -43.02
N LEU A 897 23.58 1.93 -44.27
CA LEU A 897 23.69 0.53 -44.67
C LEU A 897 25.14 0.16 -44.88
N TYR A 898 25.52 -0.99 -44.35
CA TYR A 898 26.83 -1.55 -44.58
C TYR A 898 26.75 -3.07 -44.63
N THR A 899 27.72 -3.71 -45.29
CA THR A 899 27.87 -5.17 -45.25
C THR A 899 27.92 -5.64 -43.79
N CYS A 900 27.08 -6.61 -43.44
CA CYS A 900 27.06 -7.19 -42.10
C CYS A 900 28.40 -7.85 -41.78
N LYS A 901 29.13 -7.28 -40.81
CA LYS A 901 30.44 -7.74 -40.34
C LYS A 901 30.43 -8.10 -38.85
N GLY A 902 29.29 -7.97 -38.17
CA GLY A 902 29.13 -8.31 -36.76
C GLY A 902 29.84 -7.35 -35.81
N ALA A 903 30.24 -6.17 -36.30
CA ALA A 903 30.90 -5.14 -35.51
C ALA A 903 29.93 -4.48 -34.52
N VAL A 904 30.42 -3.97 -33.39
CA VAL A 904 29.60 -3.40 -32.29
C VAL A 904 28.62 -2.33 -32.76
N ASN A 905 28.99 -1.52 -33.76
CA ASN A 905 28.18 -0.48 -34.38
C ASN A 905 27.08 -1.02 -35.33
N GLN A 906 26.97 -2.33 -35.49
CA GLN A 906 25.93 -3.04 -36.24
C GLN A 906 25.05 -3.91 -35.32
N GLN A 907 25.19 -3.75 -34.00
CA GLN A 907 24.58 -4.64 -33.02
C GLN A 907 23.57 -3.84 -32.23
N TRP A 908 22.31 -4.11 -32.53
CA TRP A 908 21.15 -3.37 -32.07
C TRP A 908 20.35 -4.21 -31.10
N THR A 909 19.83 -3.58 -30.07
CA THR A 909 18.93 -4.19 -29.09
C THR A 909 17.59 -3.51 -29.27
N PRO A 910 16.60 -4.19 -29.89
CA PRO A 910 15.22 -3.76 -29.82
C PRO A 910 14.80 -3.81 -28.36
N SER A 911 14.35 -2.68 -27.87
CA SER A 911 13.66 -2.60 -26.60
C SER A 911 12.18 -2.75 -26.90
N PRO A 912 11.57 -3.91 -26.56
CA PRO A 912 10.14 -4.10 -26.72
C PRO A 912 9.33 -3.24 -25.75
N ASP A 913 9.98 -2.71 -24.71
CA ASP A 913 9.33 -2.02 -23.60
C ASP A 913 9.09 -0.53 -23.88
N ASP A 914 10.00 0.14 -24.61
CA ASP A 914 9.88 1.56 -24.97
C ASP A 914 9.96 1.83 -26.49
N GLY A 915 9.97 0.77 -27.31
CA GLY A 915 10.03 0.87 -28.77
C GLY A 915 11.37 1.39 -29.32
N THR A 916 12.40 1.55 -28.50
CA THR A 916 13.72 2.03 -28.97
C THR A 916 14.55 0.92 -29.63
N LEU A 917 15.44 1.33 -30.54
CA LEU A 917 16.51 0.46 -31.06
C LEU A 917 17.85 0.97 -30.57
N ARG A 918 18.52 0.20 -29.71
CA ARG A 918 19.69 0.67 -28.97
C ARG A 918 21.00 0.04 -29.46
N THR A 919 22.05 0.83 -29.61
CA THR A 919 23.42 0.35 -29.87
C THR A 919 24.43 1.29 -29.24
N MET A 920 25.59 0.77 -28.81
CA MET A 920 26.70 1.59 -28.29
C MET A 920 26.30 2.56 -27.16
N GLY A 921 25.32 2.18 -26.33
CA GLY A 921 24.78 3.02 -25.24
C GLY A 921 23.85 4.14 -25.68
N LYS A 922 23.37 4.12 -26.92
CA LYS A 922 22.58 5.16 -27.57
C LYS A 922 21.42 4.59 -28.38
N CYS A 923 20.50 5.45 -28.80
CA CYS A 923 19.27 5.09 -29.50
C CYS A 923 19.32 5.47 -30.98
N LEU A 924 18.64 4.69 -31.83
CA LEU A 924 18.31 5.04 -33.20
C LEU A 924 17.26 6.15 -33.19
N ASP A 925 17.57 7.29 -33.78
CA ASP A 925 16.78 8.52 -33.67
C ASP A 925 16.42 9.04 -35.07
N GLY A 926 15.12 9.17 -35.33
CA GLY A 926 14.53 9.68 -36.57
C GLY A 926 14.15 11.15 -36.45
N ARG A 927 14.98 12.04 -37.00
CA ARG A 927 14.89 13.50 -36.80
C ARG A 927 14.14 14.24 -37.89
N ALA A 928 13.80 15.51 -37.58
CA ALA A 928 13.34 16.49 -38.56
C ALA A 928 14.34 16.60 -39.74
N ALA A 929 13.80 16.79 -40.95
CA ALA A 929 14.50 16.66 -42.25
C ALA A 929 14.86 15.21 -42.67
N ALA A 930 14.12 14.22 -42.15
CA ALA A 930 14.17 12.81 -42.58
C ALA A 930 15.52 12.10 -42.39
N ALA A 931 16.37 12.59 -41.50
CA ALA A 931 17.65 11.97 -41.17
C ALA A 931 17.49 10.93 -40.05
N VAL A 932 18.25 9.83 -40.13
CA VAL A 932 18.35 8.84 -39.06
C VAL A 932 19.77 8.79 -38.54
N ALA A 933 19.93 8.92 -37.22
CA ALA A 933 21.22 9.05 -36.57
C ALA A 933 21.25 8.32 -35.23
N LEU A 934 22.46 8.14 -34.69
CA LEU A 934 22.67 7.72 -33.32
C LEU A 934 22.55 8.93 -32.39
N TRP A 935 21.79 8.79 -31.31
CA TRP A 935 21.61 9.84 -30.31
C TRP A 935 21.49 9.30 -28.89
N THR A 936 21.83 10.10 -27.90
CA THR A 936 21.55 9.83 -26.49
C THR A 936 20.07 9.50 -26.31
N CYS A 937 19.77 8.36 -25.66
CA CYS A 937 18.39 7.94 -25.46
C CYS A 937 17.65 8.97 -24.59
N ASN A 938 16.53 9.49 -25.08
CA ASN A 938 15.78 10.59 -24.48
C ASN A 938 14.26 10.38 -24.50
N GLY A 939 13.79 9.19 -24.88
CA GLY A 939 12.36 8.80 -24.82
C GLY A 939 11.44 9.56 -25.78
N THR A 940 11.97 10.39 -26.68
CA THR A 940 11.13 11.12 -27.63
C THR A 940 10.53 10.18 -28.68
N PRO A 941 9.35 10.49 -29.26
CA PRO A 941 8.76 9.70 -30.34
C PRO A 941 9.68 9.53 -31.57
N ALA A 942 10.71 10.38 -31.71
CA ALA A 942 11.74 10.25 -32.73
C ALA A 942 12.58 8.98 -32.56
N GLN A 943 12.68 8.45 -31.34
CA GLN A 943 13.46 7.25 -31.02
C GLN A 943 12.63 5.97 -31.01
N HIS A 944 11.31 6.08 -31.20
CA HIS A 944 10.39 4.94 -31.15
C HIS A 944 10.16 4.39 -32.56
N TRP A 945 10.34 3.07 -32.69
CA TRP A 945 10.29 2.34 -33.94
C TRP A 945 9.34 1.16 -33.85
N THR A 946 8.26 1.22 -34.63
CA THR A 946 7.23 0.19 -34.67
C THR A 946 7.43 -0.72 -35.88
N PRO A 947 7.82 -2.00 -35.69
CA PRO A 947 7.85 -2.97 -36.77
C PRO A 947 6.42 -3.25 -37.24
N GLN A 948 6.19 -3.13 -38.55
CA GLN A 948 4.89 -3.34 -39.17
C GLN A 948 4.76 -4.78 -39.69
N PRO A 949 3.54 -5.35 -39.76
CA PRO A 949 3.32 -6.71 -40.26
C PRO A 949 3.85 -6.96 -41.69
N ASN A 950 3.90 -5.89 -42.49
CA ASN A 950 4.44 -5.95 -43.84
C ASN A 950 5.99 -5.98 -43.85
N GLY A 951 6.67 -5.87 -42.71
CA GLY A 951 8.12 -5.85 -42.56
C GLY A 951 8.77 -4.46 -42.63
N THR A 952 8.01 -3.37 -42.71
CA THR A 952 8.55 -2.02 -42.58
C THR A 952 8.78 -1.61 -41.14
N LEU A 953 9.66 -0.63 -40.89
CA LEU A 953 9.92 -0.11 -39.56
C LEU A 953 9.49 1.36 -39.50
N LEU A 954 8.34 1.62 -38.87
CA LEU A 954 7.69 2.92 -38.79
C LEU A 954 8.29 3.74 -37.64
N ASN A 955 8.61 5.01 -37.89
CA ASN A 955 9.02 5.94 -36.84
C ASN A 955 7.81 6.71 -36.29
N ALA A 956 7.67 6.73 -34.98
CA ALA A 956 6.47 7.27 -34.33
C ALA A 956 6.35 8.81 -34.48
N ALA A 957 7.46 9.55 -34.45
CA ALA A 957 7.41 11.02 -34.62
C ALA A 957 6.98 11.47 -36.01
N SER A 958 7.39 10.74 -37.06
CA SER A 958 7.24 11.19 -38.45
C SER A 958 6.13 10.48 -39.21
N ASN A 959 5.63 9.34 -38.71
CA ASN A 959 4.77 8.42 -39.46
C ASN A 959 5.39 7.96 -40.80
N LEU A 960 6.72 7.98 -40.89
CA LEU A 960 7.49 7.53 -42.05
C LEU A 960 8.27 6.27 -41.70
N CYS A 961 8.60 5.48 -42.70
CA CYS A 961 9.34 4.24 -42.54
C CYS A 961 10.84 4.43 -42.79
N LEU A 962 11.64 3.69 -42.02
CA LEU A 962 13.09 3.59 -42.20
C LEU A 962 13.39 3.06 -43.62
N ALA A 963 14.24 3.78 -44.35
CA ALA A 963 14.67 3.41 -45.69
C ALA A 963 16.10 3.87 -45.96
N PRO A 964 16.88 3.15 -46.77
CA PRO A 964 18.12 3.68 -47.30
C PRO A 964 17.84 4.81 -48.29
N ALA A 965 18.62 5.88 -48.21
CA ALA A 965 18.52 7.04 -49.10
C ALA A 965 18.58 6.59 -50.57
N GLY A 966 17.60 7.02 -51.36
CA GLY A 966 17.49 6.65 -52.78
C GLY A 966 17.19 5.17 -53.05
N GLY A 967 16.87 4.36 -52.03
CA GLY A 967 16.62 2.93 -52.18
C GLY A 967 17.86 2.10 -52.51
N LEU A 968 19.06 2.65 -52.31
CA LEU A 968 20.32 2.04 -52.68
C LEU A 968 20.75 0.98 -51.65
N SER A 969 21.54 0.00 -52.10
CA SER A 969 22.16 -1.05 -51.29
C SER A 969 23.70 -0.99 -51.32
N THR A 970 24.27 0.18 -51.63
CA THR A 970 25.72 0.38 -51.61
C THR A 970 26.17 0.69 -50.18
N ASN A 971 27.31 0.14 -49.76
CA ASN A 971 27.87 0.41 -48.43
C ASN A 971 28.07 1.92 -48.20
N GLY A 972 27.71 2.40 -47.01
CA GLY A 972 27.78 3.81 -46.63
C GLY A 972 26.54 4.62 -47.04
N THR A 973 25.53 4.01 -47.66
CA THR A 973 24.24 4.67 -47.94
C THR A 973 23.58 5.06 -46.63
N LYS A 974 23.27 6.34 -46.44
CA LYS A 974 22.61 6.83 -45.21
C LYS A 974 21.18 6.28 -45.08
N LEU A 975 20.76 6.05 -43.85
CA LEU A 975 19.37 5.75 -43.54
C LEU A 975 18.58 7.04 -43.35
N THR A 976 17.35 7.00 -43.83
CA THR A 976 16.43 8.14 -43.91
C THR A 976 15.01 7.68 -43.60
N LEU A 977 14.11 8.65 -43.43
CA LEU A 977 12.69 8.43 -43.26
C LEU A 977 11.94 8.74 -44.56
N THR A 978 11.12 7.82 -45.05
CA THR A 978 10.35 7.98 -46.29
C THR A 978 8.94 7.42 -46.15
N THR A 979 8.01 7.82 -47.01
CA THR A 979 6.64 7.29 -47.00
C THR A 979 6.66 5.76 -46.98
N CYS A 980 5.89 5.16 -46.08
CA CYS A 980 5.83 3.71 -45.97
C CYS A 980 5.27 3.08 -47.25
N THR A 981 6.00 2.12 -47.79
CA THR A 981 5.66 1.35 -48.99
C THR A 981 5.95 -0.13 -48.74
N THR A 982 5.49 -1.00 -49.63
CA THR A 982 5.77 -2.44 -49.52
C THR A 982 7.04 -2.87 -50.26
N THR A 983 7.84 -1.93 -50.77
CA THR A 983 9.03 -2.22 -51.55
C THR A 983 10.13 -2.86 -50.70
N ILE A 984 10.99 -3.63 -51.36
CA ILE A 984 12.03 -4.42 -50.69
C ILE A 984 13.05 -3.56 -49.92
N ASN A 985 13.25 -2.29 -50.32
CA ASN A 985 14.15 -1.36 -49.65
C ASN A 985 13.67 -0.85 -48.29
N GLN A 986 12.43 -1.13 -47.89
CA GLN A 986 11.93 -0.80 -46.55
C GLN A 986 11.68 -2.04 -45.69
N LYS A 987 12.06 -3.24 -46.14
CA LYS A 987 11.89 -4.46 -45.35
C LYS A 987 13.06 -4.66 -44.40
N TRP A 988 12.76 -4.74 -43.11
CA TRP A 988 13.74 -4.89 -42.03
C TRP A 988 13.45 -6.15 -41.22
N VAL A 989 14.52 -6.83 -40.81
CA VAL A 989 14.46 -7.95 -39.86
C VAL A 989 15.19 -7.51 -38.61
N LEU A 990 14.48 -7.54 -37.48
CA LEU A 990 15.01 -7.23 -36.15
C LEU A 990 15.64 -8.50 -35.51
N PRO A 991 16.55 -8.33 -34.54
CA PRO A 991 17.24 -9.41 -33.79
C PRO A 991 16.37 -10.46 -33.12
#